data_AF-A0A1C3NXN7-F1
#
_entry.id   AF-A0A1C3NXN7-F1
#
_cell.length_a   1.000
_cell.length_b   1.000
_cell.length_c   1.000
_cell.angle_alpha   90.00
_cell.angle_beta   90.00
_cell.angle_gamma   90.00
#
_symmetry.space_group_name_H-M   'P 1'
#
loop_
_entity.id
_entity.type
_entity.pdbx_description
1 polymer ?
#
loop_
_entity_poly.entity_id
_entity_poly.type
_entity_poly.pdbx_seq_one_letter_code
_entity_poly.pdbx_strand_id
1 'polypeptide(L)'
;MIHNHHPGYLTWQDFEDNQATLEANCTHRGARPPREGLALCQGIILCGSCGRPMTTRYHRGGRAAYECSASRADQQATPTCRSIAAHTVDDAVTRRLLAALSPEQISLALAAAGEVTGRHARAHRAAELAVERVRYDADRAERAFHRVEPENRLVASTLEARWETRLAAVAEAETALDTVRQTRPPLPEPDRHRAKIEIRWHTAAIDLITQLGPERTDDELAADLTAAGLRTGKGHPFDVPAVRWARHTYRVRAMSWSRWTTRKSALRISSRYAISMEPTWSSPIGLIPTCCASLTTTVSPSSSPKNNERSWTMRAVRYSAPKTFEVVDVEMAPLVAGHARLKVLTLGVCGTDQHIHNGGFGVRFPMTPGHEFIGEVTEVHQDEITQIATGDRVACDNVVTCGACQMCRDGRPGLCENLQAYGLTHPGGAADFVDVPISSCVSVGALPLETAVLAEPTACVVHGLDVLQLKAGADVLVVGAGPTGQLLAQLLGSGGASRITVAAPTQSKLEVARMHGAHEVVRTNRQDFSAGIPQLRNIAPDGFDVVVDATGAGAVLEHCLPLVRAGGTFMVYGMAEEDVTIRISPFEVFRRELTIKGAFSQTNCVARSVKLLQGGRVKADGIVTHTFLLTAYDEALDALRDPDCLKAVVVPGEA
;
A
#
# COMPACT_ATOMS: atom_id res chain seq x y z
N MET A 1 12.40 -47.61 -10.63
CA MET A 1 13.47 -47.82 -9.63
C MET A 1 13.09 -49.05 -8.81
N ILE A 2 14.04 -49.84 -8.33
CA ILE A 2 13.75 -50.99 -7.43
C ILE A 2 14.20 -50.59 -6.03
N HIS A 3 13.26 -50.47 -5.09
CA HIS A 3 13.52 -50.00 -3.73
C HIS A 3 14.57 -50.87 -3.03
N ASN A 4 15.58 -50.24 -2.42
CA ASN A 4 16.65 -50.89 -1.64
C ASN A 4 17.50 -51.93 -2.39
N HIS A 5 17.53 -51.94 -3.73
CA HIS A 5 18.35 -52.91 -4.47
C HIS A 5 19.72 -52.35 -4.87
N HIS A 6 19.80 -51.09 -5.30
CA HIS A 6 21.05 -50.45 -5.73
C HIS A 6 20.92 -48.92 -5.53
N PRO A 7 22.03 -48.20 -5.31
CA PRO A 7 22.03 -46.74 -5.31
C PRO A 7 21.55 -46.26 -6.69
N GLY A 8 20.38 -45.63 -6.73
CA GLY A 8 19.87 -45.04 -7.96
C GLY A 8 20.46 -43.65 -8.21
N TYR A 9 20.38 -43.19 -9.45
CA TYR A 9 20.73 -41.80 -9.83
C TYR A 9 19.80 -40.76 -9.18
N LEU A 10 18.65 -41.20 -8.66
CA LEU A 10 17.69 -40.41 -7.89
C LEU A 10 17.44 -41.12 -6.56
N THR A 11 16.98 -40.42 -5.53
CA THR A 11 16.51 -41.08 -4.32
C THR A 11 15.14 -41.74 -4.55
N TRP A 12 14.71 -42.63 -3.64
CA TRP A 12 13.36 -43.20 -3.73
C TRP A 12 12.28 -42.12 -3.60
N GLN A 13 12.50 -41.14 -2.73
CA GLN A 13 11.61 -39.99 -2.58
C GLN A 13 11.52 -39.19 -3.88
N ASP A 14 12.67 -38.87 -4.50
CA ASP A 14 12.67 -38.18 -5.80
C ASP A 14 11.93 -39.00 -6.87
N PHE A 15 12.03 -40.33 -6.84
CA PHE A 15 11.30 -41.18 -7.78
C PHE A 15 9.79 -41.11 -7.55
N GLU A 16 9.32 -41.19 -6.30
CA GLU A 16 7.89 -41.07 -5.96
C GLU A 16 7.34 -39.69 -6.32
N ASP A 17 8.07 -38.61 -6.02
CA ASP A 17 7.70 -37.24 -6.36
C ASP A 17 7.63 -37.05 -7.90
N ASN A 18 8.56 -37.66 -8.63
CA ASN A 18 8.54 -37.68 -10.10
C ASN A 18 7.34 -38.48 -10.64
N GLN A 19 6.98 -39.63 -10.06
CA GLN A 19 5.79 -40.39 -10.46
C GLN A 19 4.51 -39.58 -10.23
N ALA A 20 4.37 -38.97 -9.04
CA ALA A 20 3.24 -38.11 -8.73
C ALA A 20 3.14 -36.92 -9.70
N THR A 21 4.27 -36.31 -10.04
CA THR A 21 4.34 -35.22 -11.04
C THR A 21 3.93 -35.70 -12.44
N LEU A 22 4.39 -36.87 -12.87
CA LEU A 22 4.04 -37.44 -14.18
C LEU A 22 2.55 -37.81 -14.26
N GLU A 23 1.98 -38.36 -13.19
CA GLU A 23 0.55 -38.65 -13.10
C GLU A 23 -0.29 -37.36 -13.11
N ALA A 24 0.10 -36.35 -12.35
CA ALA A 24 -0.54 -35.03 -12.33
C ALA A 24 -0.44 -34.30 -13.69
N ASN A 25 0.50 -34.69 -14.54
CA ASN A 25 0.68 -34.13 -15.89
C ASN A 25 0.04 -34.97 -17.01
N CYS A 26 -0.65 -36.07 -16.68
CA CYS A 26 -1.24 -37.00 -17.65
C CYS A 26 -2.56 -36.46 -18.24
N THR A 27 -2.47 -35.78 -19.39
CA THR A 27 -3.63 -35.14 -20.05
C THR A 27 -4.71 -36.11 -20.52
N HIS A 28 -4.35 -37.38 -20.80
CA HIS A 28 -5.33 -38.40 -21.18
C HIS A 28 -6.30 -38.77 -20.05
N ARG A 29 -5.94 -38.50 -18.79
CA ARG A 29 -6.80 -38.71 -17.61
C ARG A 29 -7.51 -37.44 -17.13
N GLY A 30 -7.49 -36.38 -17.92
CA GLY A 30 -8.21 -35.13 -17.63
C GLY A 30 -7.39 -34.07 -16.89
N ALA A 31 -6.12 -34.33 -16.59
CA ALA A 31 -5.22 -33.32 -16.05
C ALA A 31 -4.96 -32.18 -17.05
N ARG A 32 -4.84 -30.95 -16.55
CA ARG A 32 -4.67 -29.73 -17.37
C ARG A 32 -3.51 -28.87 -16.86
N PRO A 33 -2.26 -29.38 -16.88
CA PRO A 33 -1.12 -28.58 -16.44
C PRO A 33 -0.92 -27.37 -17.36
N PRO A 34 -0.51 -26.21 -16.82
CA PRO A 34 -0.08 -25.06 -17.63
C PRO A 34 1.04 -25.50 -18.57
N ARG A 35 1.02 -25.06 -19.82
CA ARG A 35 2.04 -25.40 -20.81
C ARG A 35 2.51 -24.15 -21.53
N GLU A 36 3.81 -24.12 -21.83
CA GLU A 36 4.42 -23.04 -22.58
C GLU A 36 4.08 -23.14 -24.07
N GLY A 37 3.89 -21.97 -24.71
CA GLY A 37 3.77 -21.83 -26.16
C GLY A 37 2.64 -20.89 -26.60
N LEU A 38 2.52 -20.73 -27.92
CA LEU A 38 1.65 -19.72 -28.55
C LEU A 38 0.15 -20.07 -28.58
N ALA A 39 -0.23 -21.29 -28.18
CA ALA A 39 -1.60 -21.76 -28.21
C ALA A 39 -2.23 -21.71 -26.81
N LEU A 40 -3.21 -20.83 -26.60
CA LEU A 40 -3.74 -20.51 -25.27
C LEU A 40 -4.63 -21.63 -24.68
N CYS A 41 -5.29 -22.39 -25.53
CA CYS A 41 -6.25 -23.43 -25.13
C CYS A 41 -5.66 -24.84 -25.18
N GLN A 42 -4.33 -24.98 -25.01
CA GLN A 42 -3.66 -26.28 -25.03
C GLN A 42 -4.23 -27.22 -23.97
N GLY A 43 -4.67 -28.41 -24.39
CA GLY A 43 -5.26 -29.41 -23.49
C GLY A 43 -6.69 -29.10 -23.02
N ILE A 44 -7.28 -28.00 -23.48
CA ILE A 44 -8.65 -27.58 -23.12
C ILE A 44 -9.64 -27.88 -24.27
N ILE A 45 -9.17 -27.77 -25.53
CA ILE A 45 -10.02 -27.98 -26.71
C ILE A 45 -10.31 -29.47 -26.93
N LEU A 46 -11.59 -29.78 -27.14
CA LEU A 46 -12.07 -31.09 -27.55
C LEU A 46 -12.49 -31.07 -29.03
N CYS A 47 -12.28 -32.18 -29.73
CA CYS A 47 -12.75 -32.33 -31.10
C CYS A 47 -14.27 -32.48 -31.11
N GLY A 48 -14.98 -31.57 -31.78
CA GLY A 48 -16.44 -31.63 -31.89
C GLY A 48 -16.98 -32.88 -32.62
N SER A 49 -16.14 -33.60 -33.37
CA SER A 49 -16.54 -34.81 -34.09
C SER A 49 -16.38 -36.10 -33.28
N CYS A 50 -15.33 -36.23 -32.46
CA CYS A 50 -15.05 -37.48 -31.71
C CYS A 50 -15.04 -37.30 -30.18
N GLY A 51 -15.21 -36.07 -29.69
CA GLY A 51 -15.23 -35.73 -28.27
C GLY A 51 -13.88 -35.82 -27.55
N ARG A 52 -12.82 -36.28 -28.23
CA ARG A 52 -11.49 -36.48 -27.63
C ARG A 52 -10.70 -35.16 -27.56
N PRO A 53 -9.79 -35.01 -26.57
CA PRO A 53 -8.88 -33.86 -26.50
C PRO A 53 -8.06 -33.70 -27.78
N MET A 54 -7.96 -32.46 -28.26
CA MET A 54 -7.11 -32.12 -29.40
C MET A 54 -5.67 -31.88 -28.93
N THR A 55 -4.71 -32.33 -29.73
CA THR A 55 -3.28 -32.13 -29.49
C THR A 55 -2.84 -30.80 -30.10
N THR A 56 -2.07 -30.01 -29.38
CA THR A 56 -1.45 -28.79 -29.93
C THR A 56 -0.22 -29.15 -30.76
N ARG A 57 -0.11 -28.58 -31.96
CA ARG A 57 1.04 -28.69 -32.84
C ARG A 57 1.60 -27.31 -33.18
N TYR A 58 2.91 -27.16 -33.00
CA TYR A 58 3.65 -25.96 -33.40
C TYR A 58 4.34 -26.20 -34.75
N HIS A 59 4.15 -25.27 -35.69
CA HIS A 59 4.76 -25.31 -37.02
C HIS A 59 5.96 -24.35 -37.08
N ARG A 60 6.95 -24.69 -37.92
CA ARG A 60 8.07 -23.78 -38.22
C ARG A 60 7.51 -22.46 -38.78
N GLY A 61 7.81 -21.35 -38.12
CA GLY A 61 7.26 -20.02 -38.43
C GLY A 61 6.24 -19.48 -37.40
N GLY A 62 6.23 -20.00 -36.18
CA GLY A 62 5.47 -19.42 -35.05
C GLY A 62 3.94 -19.61 -35.14
N ARG A 63 3.47 -20.54 -35.97
CA ARG A 63 2.04 -20.86 -36.07
C ARG A 63 1.72 -22.10 -35.26
N ALA A 64 0.62 -22.06 -34.51
CA ALA A 64 0.11 -23.20 -33.77
C ALA A 64 -1.24 -23.68 -34.32
N ALA A 65 -1.52 -24.96 -34.18
CA ALA A 65 -2.79 -25.58 -34.54
C ALA A 65 -3.22 -26.61 -33.50
N TYR A 66 -4.53 -26.77 -33.30
CA TYR A 66 -5.11 -27.90 -32.56
C TYR A 66 -5.45 -29.00 -33.57
N GLU A 67 -4.91 -30.21 -33.37
CA GLU A 67 -5.10 -31.37 -34.24
C GLU A 67 -5.79 -32.50 -33.46
N CYS A 68 -6.80 -33.14 -34.07
CA CYS A 68 -7.40 -34.35 -33.50
C CYS A 68 -6.48 -35.55 -33.71
N SER A 69 -5.94 -36.11 -32.63
CA SER A 69 -5.03 -37.27 -32.67
C SER A 69 -5.70 -38.55 -33.17
N ALA A 70 -6.97 -38.78 -32.78
CA ALA A 70 -7.72 -39.97 -33.17
C ALA A 70 -7.93 -40.09 -34.69
N SER A 71 -8.22 -38.97 -35.37
CA SER A 71 -8.38 -38.99 -36.83
C SER A 71 -7.07 -39.19 -37.59
N ARG A 72 -5.92 -38.85 -37.00
CA ARG A 72 -4.63 -39.18 -37.62
C ARG A 72 -4.29 -40.66 -37.48
N ALA A 73 -4.72 -41.30 -36.39
CA ALA A 73 -4.41 -42.69 -36.10
C ALA A 73 -5.14 -43.66 -37.05
N ASP A 74 -6.38 -43.35 -37.42
CA ASP A 74 -7.21 -44.28 -38.20
C ASP A 74 -6.95 -44.24 -39.71
N GLN A 75 -6.15 -43.27 -40.22
CA GLN A 75 -5.89 -42.98 -41.65
C GLN A 75 -7.13 -42.90 -42.58
N GLN A 76 -8.33 -43.09 -42.05
CA GLN A 76 -9.60 -42.94 -42.76
C GLN A 76 -9.97 -41.46 -42.75
N ALA A 77 -10.04 -40.88 -43.95
CA ALA A 77 -10.52 -39.53 -44.17
C ALA A 77 -11.99 -39.42 -43.73
N THR A 78 -12.21 -39.09 -42.46
CA THR A 78 -13.52 -38.61 -42.02
C THR A 78 -13.69 -37.19 -42.58
N PRO A 79 -14.79 -36.87 -43.29
CA PRO A 79 -14.95 -35.59 -44.01
C PRO A 79 -14.82 -34.33 -43.13
N THR A 80 -14.97 -34.49 -41.82
CA THR A 80 -15.05 -33.41 -40.84
C THR A 80 -13.88 -33.34 -39.87
N CYS A 81 -12.89 -34.25 -39.93
CA CYS A 81 -11.82 -34.19 -38.95
C CYS A 81 -10.67 -33.28 -39.40
N ARG A 82 -10.53 -32.16 -38.70
CA ARG A 82 -9.73 -31.01 -39.12
C ARG A 82 -8.77 -30.58 -38.02
N SER A 83 -7.56 -30.22 -38.44
CA SER A 83 -6.76 -29.27 -37.68
C SER A 83 -7.43 -27.90 -37.75
N ILE A 84 -7.38 -27.14 -36.65
CA ILE A 84 -7.80 -25.75 -36.61
C ILE A 84 -6.62 -24.90 -36.17
N ALA A 85 -6.39 -23.78 -36.83
CA ALA A 85 -5.34 -22.86 -36.43
C ALA A 85 -5.66 -22.32 -35.02
N ALA A 86 -4.67 -22.32 -34.12
CA ALA A 86 -4.89 -22.03 -32.71
C ALA A 86 -5.50 -20.64 -32.51
N HIS A 87 -4.99 -19.61 -33.22
CA HIS A 87 -5.51 -18.24 -33.17
C HIS A 87 -7.02 -18.15 -33.44
N THR A 88 -7.58 -18.98 -34.31
CA THR A 88 -9.02 -18.95 -34.62
C THR A 88 -9.88 -19.27 -33.41
N VAL A 89 -9.41 -20.19 -32.56
CA VAL A 89 -10.10 -20.59 -31.33
C VAL A 89 -9.70 -19.68 -30.18
N ASP A 90 -8.40 -19.41 -30.05
CA ASP A 90 -7.82 -18.60 -28.99
C ASP A 90 -8.38 -17.18 -29.01
N ASP A 91 -8.55 -16.53 -30.19
CA ASP A 91 -9.14 -15.20 -30.30
C ASP A 91 -10.63 -15.19 -29.91
N ALA A 92 -11.35 -16.27 -30.18
CA ALA A 92 -12.76 -16.40 -29.82
C ALA A 92 -12.93 -16.59 -28.30
N VAL A 93 -12.11 -17.44 -27.69
CA VAL A 93 -12.07 -17.67 -26.24
C VAL A 93 -11.59 -16.41 -25.52
N THR A 94 -10.53 -15.77 -25.99
CA THR A 94 -9.98 -14.53 -25.44
C THR A 94 -11.04 -13.43 -25.43
N ARG A 95 -11.75 -13.21 -26.54
CA ARG A 95 -12.84 -12.21 -26.58
C ARG A 95 -13.98 -12.51 -25.60
N ARG A 96 -14.36 -13.78 -25.46
CA ARG A 96 -15.41 -14.18 -24.50
C ARG A 96 -14.95 -14.04 -23.05
N LEU A 97 -13.70 -14.39 -22.75
CA LEU A 97 -13.10 -14.24 -21.43
C LEU A 97 -12.98 -12.77 -21.05
N LEU A 98 -12.42 -11.94 -21.94
CA LEU A 98 -12.30 -10.49 -21.72
C LEU A 98 -13.67 -9.79 -21.62
N ALA A 99 -14.69 -10.29 -22.31
CA ALA A 99 -16.06 -9.77 -22.18
C ALA A 99 -16.76 -10.23 -20.88
N ALA A 100 -16.33 -11.36 -20.30
CA ALA A 100 -16.85 -11.88 -19.03
C ALA A 100 -16.13 -11.28 -17.81
N LEU A 101 -14.91 -10.78 -17.99
CA LEU A 101 -14.16 -10.08 -16.96
C LEU A 101 -14.61 -8.62 -16.89
N SER A 102 -15.06 -8.18 -15.71
CA SER A 102 -15.36 -6.77 -15.50
C SER A 102 -14.06 -5.95 -15.39
N PRO A 103 -14.06 -4.66 -15.73
CA PRO A 103 -12.91 -3.78 -15.53
C PRO A 103 -12.32 -3.87 -14.11
N GLU A 104 -13.16 -4.05 -13.10
CA GLU A 104 -12.77 -4.18 -11.70
C GLU A 104 -11.98 -5.48 -11.44
N GLN A 105 -12.31 -6.58 -12.13
CA GLN A 105 -11.58 -7.84 -12.00
C GLN A 105 -10.19 -7.78 -12.65
N ILE A 106 -10.05 -7.03 -13.75
CA ILE A 106 -8.76 -6.75 -14.40
C ILE A 106 -7.92 -5.83 -13.49
N SER A 107 -8.52 -4.79 -12.93
CA SER A 107 -7.85 -3.92 -11.94
C SER A 107 -7.38 -4.70 -10.72
N LEU A 108 -8.19 -5.64 -10.20
CA LEU A 108 -7.81 -6.49 -9.08
C LEU A 108 -6.64 -7.42 -9.43
N ALA A 109 -6.65 -8.02 -10.63
CA ALA A 109 -5.56 -8.89 -11.08
C ALA A 109 -4.24 -8.11 -11.26
N LEU A 110 -4.30 -6.90 -11.81
CA LEU A 110 -3.13 -6.02 -11.93
C LEU A 110 -2.63 -5.53 -10.57
N ALA A 111 -3.53 -5.19 -9.64
CA ALA A 111 -3.18 -4.83 -8.27
C ALA A 111 -2.51 -6.00 -7.53
N ALA A 112 -3.01 -7.23 -7.70
CA ALA A 112 -2.40 -8.43 -7.14
C ALA A 112 -1.01 -8.70 -7.72
N ALA A 113 -0.83 -8.52 -9.04
CA ALA A 113 0.49 -8.62 -9.68
C ALA A 113 1.45 -7.55 -9.14
N GLY A 114 0.97 -6.30 -9.00
CA GLY A 114 1.68 -5.17 -8.40
C GLY A 114 2.16 -5.47 -6.98
N GLU A 115 1.30 -6.05 -6.15
CA GLU A 115 1.64 -6.45 -4.77
C GLU A 115 2.70 -7.56 -4.72
N VAL A 116 2.65 -8.53 -5.65
CA VAL A 116 3.69 -9.57 -5.77
C VAL A 116 5.04 -8.97 -6.16
N THR A 117 5.07 -8.02 -7.11
CA THR A 117 6.29 -7.28 -7.46
C THR A 117 6.82 -6.45 -6.30
N GLY A 118 5.94 -5.71 -5.61
CA GLY A 118 6.32 -4.88 -4.47
C GLY A 118 6.90 -5.71 -3.34
N ARG A 119 6.29 -6.88 -3.05
CA ARG A 119 6.79 -7.82 -2.05
C ARG A 119 8.19 -8.34 -2.42
N HIS A 120 8.41 -8.68 -3.68
CA HIS A 120 9.72 -9.15 -4.14
C HIS A 120 10.79 -8.06 -4.07
N ALA A 121 10.47 -6.82 -4.49
CA ALA A 121 11.39 -5.69 -4.39
C ALA A 121 11.78 -5.37 -2.93
N ARG A 122 10.79 -5.40 -2.01
CA ARG A 122 11.03 -5.23 -0.56
C ARG A 122 11.91 -6.36 -0.01
N ALA A 123 11.64 -7.62 -0.38
CA ALA A 123 12.44 -8.76 0.05
C ALA A 123 13.88 -8.70 -0.47
N HIS A 124 14.07 -8.32 -1.74
CA HIS A 124 15.40 -8.13 -2.34
C HIS A 124 16.17 -7.04 -1.61
N ARG A 125 15.55 -5.87 -1.39
CA ARG A 125 16.20 -4.76 -0.69
C ARG A 125 16.55 -5.11 0.77
N ALA A 126 15.67 -5.84 1.46
CA ALA A 126 15.94 -6.31 2.81
C ALA A 126 17.12 -7.28 2.86
N ALA A 127 17.24 -8.19 1.88
CA ALA A 127 18.36 -9.11 1.78
C ALA A 127 19.69 -8.39 1.47
N GLU A 128 19.67 -7.35 0.62
CA GLU A 128 20.86 -6.51 0.36
C GLU A 128 21.35 -5.83 1.64
N LEU A 129 20.44 -5.18 2.38
CA LEU A 129 20.77 -4.50 3.63
C LEU A 129 21.26 -5.47 4.71
N ALA A 130 20.73 -6.70 4.73
CA ALA A 130 21.20 -7.74 5.63
C ALA A 130 22.66 -8.11 5.35
N VAL A 131 23.02 -8.29 4.07
CA VAL A 131 24.41 -8.53 3.63
C VAL A 131 25.33 -7.37 4.02
N GLU A 132 24.92 -6.13 3.77
CA GLU A 132 25.69 -4.94 4.15
C GLU A 132 25.98 -4.89 5.65
N ARG A 133 24.97 -5.19 6.48
CA ARG A 133 25.10 -5.18 7.94
C ARG A 133 26.04 -6.26 8.47
N VAL A 134 25.89 -7.51 8.00
CA VAL A 134 26.75 -8.60 8.47
C VAL A 134 28.19 -8.45 7.98
N ARG A 135 28.40 -7.85 6.80
CA ARG A 135 29.74 -7.47 6.32
C ARG A 135 30.38 -6.41 7.22
N TYR A 136 29.61 -5.38 7.59
CA TYR A 136 30.10 -4.38 8.54
C TYR A 136 30.51 -4.99 9.89
N ASP A 137 29.72 -5.93 10.41
CA ASP A 137 30.02 -6.63 11.67
C ASP A 137 31.23 -7.55 11.54
N ALA A 138 31.41 -8.21 10.39
CA ALA A 138 32.59 -9.01 10.08
C ALA A 138 33.85 -8.12 10.02
N ASP A 139 33.82 -7.00 9.30
CA ASP A 139 34.92 -6.03 9.23
C ASP A 139 35.25 -5.46 10.62
N ARG A 140 34.24 -5.25 11.46
CA ARG A 140 34.45 -4.80 12.84
C ARG A 140 35.11 -5.89 13.69
N ALA A 141 34.71 -7.14 13.55
CA ALA A 141 35.30 -8.28 14.25
C ALA A 141 36.76 -8.52 13.81
N GLU A 142 37.04 -8.41 12.51
CA GLU A 142 38.38 -8.44 11.93
C GLU A 142 39.28 -7.36 12.54
N ARG A 143 38.83 -6.10 12.55
CA ARG A 143 39.58 -5.00 13.17
C ARG A 143 39.83 -5.21 14.67
N ALA A 144 38.89 -5.85 15.37
CA ALA A 144 39.06 -6.16 16.79
C ALA A 144 40.12 -7.26 17.01
N PHE A 145 40.10 -8.30 16.16
CA PHE A 145 41.13 -9.33 16.16
C PHE A 145 42.52 -8.76 15.85
N HIS A 146 42.67 -7.92 14.83
CA HIS A 146 43.97 -7.33 14.49
C HIS A 146 44.54 -6.34 15.51
N ARG A 147 43.74 -5.89 16.48
CA ARG A 147 44.21 -5.00 17.57
C ARG A 147 44.70 -5.75 18.80
N VAL A 148 44.45 -7.06 18.91
CA VAL A 148 44.88 -7.84 20.07
C VAL A 148 46.37 -8.17 19.97
N GLU A 149 47.09 -8.06 21.08
CA GLU A 149 48.48 -8.50 21.13
C GLU A 149 48.55 -10.04 21.05
N PRO A 150 49.41 -10.62 20.20
CA PRO A 150 49.50 -12.08 20.00
C PRO A 150 49.80 -12.89 21.27
N GLU A 151 50.40 -12.25 22.28
CA GLU A 151 50.74 -12.87 23.56
C GLU A 151 49.48 -13.20 24.39
N ASN A 152 48.37 -12.48 24.16
CA ASN A 152 47.09 -12.70 24.82
C ASN A 152 46.27 -13.81 24.13
N ARG A 153 46.83 -15.02 24.07
CA ARG A 153 46.32 -16.15 23.26
C ARG A 153 44.83 -16.46 23.48
N LEU A 154 44.35 -16.38 24.72
CA LEU A 154 42.93 -16.65 25.04
C LEU A 154 41.99 -15.59 24.47
N VAL A 155 42.42 -14.32 24.47
CA VAL A 155 41.64 -13.21 23.91
C VAL A 155 41.68 -13.26 22.39
N ALA A 156 42.85 -13.55 21.81
CA ALA A 156 43.03 -13.72 20.38
C ALA A 156 42.15 -14.85 19.82
N SER A 157 42.15 -16.03 20.44
CA SER A 157 41.32 -17.16 20.01
C SER A 157 39.82 -16.88 20.13
N THR A 158 39.42 -16.12 21.16
CA THR A 158 38.01 -15.72 21.33
C THR A 158 37.58 -14.72 20.24
N LEU A 159 38.45 -13.77 19.88
CA LEU A 159 38.19 -12.79 18.83
C LEU A 159 38.23 -13.41 17.43
N GLU A 160 39.12 -14.38 17.21
CA GLU A 160 39.19 -15.19 15.99
C GLU A 160 37.89 -15.98 15.80
N ALA A 161 37.46 -16.77 16.79
CA ALA A 161 36.20 -17.51 16.73
C ALA A 161 34.99 -16.58 16.51
N ARG A 162 35.01 -15.38 17.10
CA ARG A 162 33.99 -14.35 16.87
C ARG A 162 34.02 -13.84 15.43
N TRP A 163 35.20 -13.62 14.85
CA TRP A 163 35.34 -13.19 13.45
C TRP A 163 34.89 -14.30 12.49
N GLU A 164 35.31 -15.54 12.69
CA GLU A 164 34.86 -16.71 11.92
C GLU A 164 33.32 -16.85 11.96
N THR A 165 32.72 -16.66 13.13
CA THR A 165 31.25 -16.65 13.27
C THR A 165 30.59 -15.55 12.43
N ARG A 166 31.21 -14.37 12.35
CA ARG A 166 30.69 -13.26 11.51
C ARG A 166 30.90 -13.51 10.01
N LEU A 167 32.01 -14.12 9.62
CA LEU A 167 32.24 -14.54 8.23
C LEU A 167 31.24 -15.61 7.78
N ALA A 168 30.90 -16.58 8.65
CA ALA A 168 29.85 -17.55 8.38
C ALA A 168 28.48 -16.87 8.17
N ALA A 169 28.15 -15.86 8.99
CA ALA A 169 26.93 -15.07 8.84
C ALA A 169 26.91 -14.24 7.53
N VAL A 170 28.06 -13.76 7.05
CA VAL A 170 28.18 -13.13 5.73
C VAL A 170 27.82 -14.11 4.62
N ALA A 171 28.41 -15.32 4.64
CA ALA A 171 28.14 -16.34 3.63
C ALA A 171 26.66 -16.78 3.62
N GLU A 172 26.03 -16.90 4.80
CA GLU A 172 24.61 -17.21 4.93
C GLU A 172 23.73 -16.09 4.35
N ALA A 173 24.03 -14.83 4.67
CA ALA A 173 23.28 -13.68 4.16
C ALA A 173 23.43 -13.53 2.63
N GLU A 174 24.63 -13.76 2.08
CA GLU A 174 24.87 -13.74 0.63
C GLU A 174 24.10 -14.86 -0.08
N THR A 175 24.07 -16.06 0.50
CA THR A 175 23.26 -17.18 -0.02
C THR A 175 21.76 -16.84 0.01
N ALA A 176 21.29 -16.18 1.07
CA ALA A 176 19.91 -15.72 1.16
C ALA A 176 19.58 -14.65 0.12
N LEU A 177 20.48 -13.69 -0.13
CA LEU A 177 20.32 -12.69 -1.18
C LEU A 177 20.26 -13.32 -2.57
N ASP A 178 21.13 -14.29 -2.86
CA ASP A 178 21.10 -15.02 -4.13
C ASP A 178 19.83 -15.87 -4.29
N THR A 179 19.34 -16.48 -3.20
CA THR A 179 18.04 -17.18 -3.20
C THR A 179 16.90 -16.22 -3.53
N VAL A 180 16.89 -15.02 -2.95
CA VAL A 180 15.90 -13.98 -3.28
C VAL A 180 16.04 -13.54 -4.73
N ARG A 181 17.26 -13.35 -5.25
CA ARG A 181 17.49 -13.02 -6.67
C ARG A 181 17.00 -14.10 -7.63
N GLN A 182 17.20 -15.38 -7.29
CA GLN A 182 16.80 -16.53 -8.12
C GLN A 182 15.29 -16.82 -8.04
N THR A 183 14.65 -16.50 -6.92
CA THR A 183 13.19 -16.64 -6.73
C THR A 183 12.39 -15.46 -7.30
N ARG A 184 13.03 -14.59 -8.10
CA ARG A 184 12.34 -13.56 -8.86
C ARG A 184 11.28 -14.22 -9.73
N PRO A 185 9.98 -13.95 -9.48
CA PRO A 185 8.95 -14.52 -10.32
C PRO A 185 9.23 -14.07 -11.77
N PRO A 186 9.25 -15.00 -12.74
CA PRO A 186 9.33 -14.62 -14.15
C PRO A 186 8.03 -13.90 -14.46
N LEU A 187 8.06 -12.59 -14.30
CA LEU A 187 7.07 -11.74 -14.91
C LEU A 187 7.37 -11.82 -16.41
N PRO A 188 6.34 -11.80 -17.28
CA PRO A 188 6.60 -11.36 -18.64
C PRO A 188 7.40 -10.06 -18.51
N GLU A 189 8.51 -9.95 -19.25
CA GLU A 189 9.12 -8.63 -19.40
C GLU A 189 7.98 -7.65 -19.72
N PRO A 190 8.08 -6.38 -19.32
CA PRO A 190 7.33 -5.32 -19.99
C PRO A 190 7.85 -5.24 -21.44
N ASP A 191 7.76 -6.32 -22.20
CA ASP A 191 8.17 -6.46 -23.57
C ASP A 191 7.08 -5.75 -24.36
N ARG A 192 7.26 -4.43 -24.48
CA ARG A 192 6.82 -3.58 -25.61
C ARG A 192 5.39 -3.78 -26.11
N HIS A 193 4.48 -4.32 -25.30
CA HIS A 193 3.07 -4.53 -25.62
C HIS A 193 2.17 -3.44 -25.02
N ARG A 194 2.74 -2.28 -24.68
CA ARG A 194 2.05 -1.00 -24.92
C ARG A 194 1.84 -0.74 -26.42
N ALA A 195 2.53 -1.45 -27.32
CA ALA A 195 2.26 -1.40 -28.75
C ALA A 195 1.29 -2.52 -29.17
N LYS A 196 -0.03 -2.25 -29.12
CA LYS A 196 -1.06 -2.70 -30.10
C LYS A 196 -2.51 -2.30 -29.76
N ILE A 197 -2.73 -1.15 -29.12
CA ILE A 197 -3.97 -0.38 -29.32
C ILE A 197 -3.62 1.06 -29.68
N GLU A 198 -2.75 1.22 -30.67
CA GLU A 198 -2.73 2.41 -31.50
C GLU A 198 -2.51 1.92 -32.93
N ILE A 199 -3.58 1.90 -33.73
CA ILE A 199 -3.39 2.08 -35.17
C ILE A 199 -2.93 3.52 -35.31
N ARG A 200 -1.62 3.77 -35.19
CA ARG A 200 -1.03 5.07 -35.49
C ARG A 200 -1.23 5.32 -36.97
N TRP A 201 -2.24 6.10 -37.29
CA TRP A 201 -2.18 6.93 -38.50
C TRP A 201 -1.10 7.97 -38.25
N HIS A 202 -0.38 8.38 -39.29
CA HIS A 202 0.53 9.52 -39.17
C HIS A 202 -0.26 10.72 -38.61
N THR A 203 0.25 11.39 -37.58
CA THR A 203 -0.39 12.57 -36.98
C THR A 203 -0.71 13.60 -38.05
N ALA A 204 0.22 13.80 -39.00
CA ALA A 204 0.02 14.63 -40.19
C ALA A 204 -1.19 14.25 -41.06
N ALA A 205 -1.55 12.96 -41.14
CA ALA A 205 -2.74 12.53 -41.87
C ALA A 205 -4.01 12.79 -41.09
N ILE A 206 -4.02 12.60 -39.76
CA ILE A 206 -5.16 12.94 -38.90
C ILE A 206 -5.36 14.46 -38.90
N ASP A 207 -4.29 15.24 -38.79
CA ASP A 207 -4.33 16.70 -38.80
C ASP A 207 -4.89 17.21 -40.14
N LEU A 208 -4.42 16.66 -41.26
CA LEU A 208 -4.92 17.02 -42.58
C LEU A 208 -6.40 16.61 -42.77
N ILE A 209 -6.79 15.41 -42.29
CA ILE A 209 -8.19 14.96 -42.33
C ILE A 209 -9.07 15.84 -41.47
N THR A 210 -8.60 16.27 -40.30
CA THR A 210 -9.36 17.10 -39.37
C THR A 210 -9.48 18.54 -39.88
N GLN A 211 -8.42 19.06 -40.51
CA GLN A 211 -8.38 20.40 -41.08
C GLN A 211 -9.19 20.52 -42.37
N LEU A 212 -8.97 19.62 -43.34
CA LEU A 212 -9.59 19.70 -44.67
C LEU A 212 -10.89 18.91 -44.78
N GLY A 213 -11.10 17.93 -43.89
CA GLY A 213 -12.28 17.07 -43.87
C GLY A 213 -13.57 17.84 -44.05
N PRO A 214 -13.92 18.79 -43.16
CA PRO A 214 -15.20 19.48 -43.20
C PRO A 214 -15.56 20.14 -44.55
N GLU A 215 -14.57 20.46 -45.39
CA GLU A 215 -14.71 21.19 -46.65
C GLU A 215 -14.39 20.36 -47.91
N ARG A 216 -14.08 19.07 -47.77
CA ARG A 216 -13.69 18.18 -48.87
C ARG A 216 -14.50 16.88 -48.88
N THR A 217 -14.76 16.35 -50.07
CA THR A 217 -15.34 15.02 -50.24
C THR A 217 -14.35 13.92 -49.85
N ASP A 218 -14.83 12.70 -49.55
CA ASP A 218 -13.95 11.60 -49.16
C ASP A 218 -12.93 11.22 -50.24
N ASP A 219 -13.31 11.33 -51.52
CA ASP A 219 -12.45 11.10 -52.68
C ASP A 219 -11.34 12.15 -52.80
N GLU A 220 -11.68 13.44 -52.64
CA GLU A 220 -10.72 14.53 -52.66
C GLU A 220 -9.75 14.43 -51.49
N LEU A 221 -10.24 14.10 -50.29
CA LEU A 221 -9.39 13.90 -49.12
C LEU A 221 -8.42 12.73 -49.31
N ALA A 222 -8.89 11.62 -49.91
CA ALA A 222 -8.03 10.47 -50.21
C ALA A 222 -6.93 10.82 -51.22
N ALA A 223 -7.25 11.64 -52.22
CA ALA A 223 -6.31 12.16 -53.20
C ALA A 223 -5.30 13.13 -52.56
N ASP A 224 -5.75 14.07 -51.72
CA ASP A 224 -4.91 15.05 -51.02
C ASP A 224 -3.92 14.36 -50.07
N LEU A 225 -4.38 13.36 -49.32
CA LEU A 225 -3.54 12.55 -48.44
C LEU A 225 -2.50 11.74 -49.22
N THR A 226 -2.90 11.18 -50.37
CA THR A 226 -1.99 10.42 -51.24
C THR A 226 -0.96 11.35 -51.92
N ALA A 227 -1.38 12.54 -52.36
CA ALA A 227 -0.52 13.56 -52.96
C ALA A 227 0.49 14.14 -51.95
N ALA A 228 0.09 14.25 -50.67
CA ALA A 228 0.98 14.60 -49.57
C ALA A 228 1.95 13.45 -49.18
N GLY A 229 1.91 12.31 -49.88
CA GLY A 229 2.76 11.15 -49.63
C GLY A 229 2.39 10.37 -48.37
N LEU A 230 1.23 10.66 -47.75
CA LEU A 230 0.79 10.05 -46.52
C LEU A 230 0.17 8.68 -46.78
N ARG A 231 0.41 7.74 -45.86
CA ARG A 231 -0.05 6.35 -45.97
C ARG A 231 -0.89 5.97 -44.75
N THR A 232 -1.81 5.04 -44.95
CA THR A 232 -2.64 4.47 -43.89
C THR A 232 -1.76 3.79 -42.83
N GLY A 233 -2.30 3.50 -41.64
CA GLY A 233 -1.57 2.77 -40.59
C GLY A 233 -1.09 1.36 -40.99
N LYS A 234 -1.49 0.87 -42.18
CA LYS A 234 -1.01 -0.39 -42.80
C LYS A 234 -0.03 -0.18 -43.96
N GLY A 235 0.38 1.07 -44.25
CA GLY A 235 1.32 1.40 -45.32
C GLY A 235 0.72 1.49 -46.73
N HIS A 236 -0.61 1.36 -46.89
CA HIS A 236 -1.29 1.54 -48.17
C HIS A 236 -1.57 3.03 -48.46
N PRO A 237 -1.71 3.45 -49.73
CA PRO A 237 -2.28 4.76 -50.07
C PRO A 237 -3.67 4.95 -49.45
N PHE A 238 -4.09 6.19 -49.25
CA PHE A 238 -5.43 6.47 -48.75
C PHE A 238 -6.47 6.25 -49.86
N ASP A 239 -7.52 5.50 -49.53
CA ASP A 239 -8.70 5.31 -50.34
C ASP A 239 -9.96 5.83 -49.59
N VAL A 240 -11.09 5.91 -50.29
CA VAL A 240 -12.35 6.40 -49.71
C VAL A 240 -12.78 5.62 -48.45
N PRO A 241 -12.70 4.28 -48.40
CA PRO A 241 -12.96 3.52 -47.17
C PRO A 241 -12.06 3.92 -46.00
N ALA A 242 -10.76 4.09 -46.24
CA ALA A 242 -9.80 4.53 -45.22
C ALA A 242 -10.15 5.92 -44.68
N VAL A 243 -10.49 6.86 -45.56
CA VAL A 243 -10.92 8.22 -45.18
C VAL A 243 -12.22 8.20 -44.39
N ARG A 244 -13.24 7.45 -44.84
CA ARG A 244 -14.53 7.34 -44.13
C ARG A 244 -14.38 6.78 -42.72
N TRP A 245 -13.57 5.73 -42.59
CA TRP A 245 -13.26 5.18 -41.28
C TRP A 245 -12.56 6.21 -40.39
N ALA A 246 -11.57 6.94 -40.93
CA ALA A 246 -10.86 7.97 -40.17
C ALA A 246 -11.81 9.10 -39.72
N ARG A 247 -12.67 9.59 -40.60
CA ARG A 247 -13.68 10.63 -40.26
C ARG A 247 -14.63 10.17 -39.17
N HIS A 248 -15.10 8.92 -39.24
CA HIS A 248 -15.95 8.33 -38.22
C HIS A 248 -15.22 8.23 -36.87
N THR A 249 -14.00 7.67 -36.87
CA THR A 249 -13.20 7.44 -35.66
C THR A 249 -12.81 8.74 -34.95
N TYR A 250 -12.41 9.77 -35.71
CA TYR A 250 -12.02 11.07 -35.16
C TYR A 250 -13.15 12.10 -35.14
N ARG A 251 -14.40 11.67 -35.39
CA ARG A 251 -15.61 12.52 -35.39
C ARG A 251 -15.51 13.76 -36.28
N VAL A 252 -14.78 13.67 -37.40
CA VAL A 252 -14.65 14.75 -38.39
C VAL A 252 -15.88 14.74 -39.29
N ARG A 253 -16.62 15.84 -39.30
CA ARG A 253 -17.89 15.94 -40.05
C ARG A 253 -17.65 15.78 -41.56
N ALA A 254 -18.49 14.98 -42.21
CA ALA A 254 -18.56 14.91 -43.67
C ALA A 254 -18.99 16.26 -44.25
N MET A 255 -18.43 16.69 -45.39
CA MET A 255 -18.93 17.86 -46.11
C MET A 255 -20.42 17.63 -46.43
N SER A 256 -21.31 18.43 -45.85
CA SER A 256 -22.75 18.24 -46.04
C SER A 256 -23.11 18.62 -47.47
N TRP A 257 -23.63 17.65 -48.23
CA TRP A 257 -24.27 17.89 -49.52
C TRP A 257 -25.54 18.72 -49.33
N SER A 258 -25.39 20.04 -49.26
CA SER A 258 -26.52 20.96 -49.33
C SER A 258 -26.10 22.28 -49.99
N ARG A 259 -25.87 22.23 -51.31
CA ARG A 259 -26.14 23.31 -52.28
C ARG A 259 -25.72 22.87 -53.69
N TRP A 260 -26.71 22.74 -54.58
CA TRP A 260 -26.62 22.49 -56.04
C TRP A 260 -26.07 21.12 -56.47
N THR A 261 -26.86 20.18 -56.99
CA THR A 261 -27.52 20.28 -58.30
C THR A 261 -28.85 19.51 -58.37
N THR A 262 -29.94 20.26 -58.45
CA THR A 262 -31.16 19.89 -59.17
C THR A 262 -30.85 19.84 -60.66
N ARG A 263 -30.54 18.65 -61.18
CA ARG A 263 -30.81 18.17 -62.57
C ARG A 263 -30.08 16.85 -62.79
N LYS A 264 -30.65 15.73 -62.33
CA LYS A 264 -30.59 14.40 -63.01
C LYS A 264 -31.26 13.22 -62.31
N SER A 265 -31.91 13.39 -61.16
CA SER A 265 -32.53 12.24 -60.47
C SER A 265 -34.04 12.36 -60.22
N ALA A 266 -34.72 13.20 -61.01
CA ALA A 266 -36.20 13.19 -61.13
C ALA A 266 -36.74 11.97 -61.90
N LEU A 267 -36.00 10.86 -61.94
CA LEU A 267 -36.37 9.62 -62.61
C LEU A 267 -35.79 8.43 -61.82
N ARG A 268 -36.25 8.27 -60.57
CA ARG A 268 -36.44 6.99 -59.89
C ARG A 268 -36.75 7.27 -58.42
N ILE A 269 -37.84 6.68 -57.94
CA ILE A 269 -38.32 6.70 -56.55
C ILE A 269 -39.25 7.89 -56.24
N SER A 270 -40.19 8.15 -57.16
CA SER A 270 -41.58 8.44 -56.78
C SER A 270 -42.32 7.12 -56.57
N SER A 271 -42.04 6.44 -55.46
CA SER A 271 -42.97 5.44 -54.93
C SER A 271 -42.46 5.02 -53.56
N ARG A 272 -43.00 5.61 -52.49
CA ARG A 272 -43.57 4.82 -51.39
C ARG A 272 -44.01 5.62 -50.18
N TYR A 273 -43.56 6.85 -49.94
CA TYR A 273 -43.97 7.55 -48.73
C TYR A 273 -44.19 9.04 -48.99
N ALA A 274 -45.46 9.40 -49.16
CA ALA A 274 -45.93 10.78 -49.21
C ALA A 274 -45.99 11.33 -47.78
N ILE A 275 -44.96 12.05 -47.32
CA ILE A 275 -45.07 12.92 -46.14
C ILE A 275 -44.25 14.20 -46.41
N SER A 276 -44.94 15.33 -46.23
CA SER A 276 -44.48 16.71 -46.30
C SER A 276 -44.08 17.19 -44.89
N MET A 277 -43.03 18.01 -44.76
CA MET A 277 -43.06 19.36 -44.14
C MET A 277 -41.66 19.86 -43.70
N GLU A 278 -41.47 21.17 -43.87
CA GLU A 278 -40.26 21.98 -43.76
C GLU A 278 -39.86 22.41 -42.33
N PRO A 279 -38.62 22.94 -42.14
CA PRO A 279 -38.01 23.32 -40.85
C PRO A 279 -38.07 24.83 -40.56
N THR A 280 -37.92 25.22 -39.28
CA THR A 280 -37.64 26.62 -38.91
C THR A 280 -36.39 26.79 -38.06
N TRP A 281 -35.59 27.76 -38.50
CA TRP A 281 -34.28 28.24 -38.04
C TRP A 281 -34.34 29.09 -36.76
N SER A 282 -33.21 29.19 -36.05
CA SER A 282 -32.59 30.48 -35.69
C SER A 282 -31.21 30.31 -35.02
N SER A 283 -30.19 30.93 -35.63
CA SER A 283 -28.88 31.34 -35.07
C SER A 283 -29.02 32.80 -34.50
N PRO A 284 -28.01 33.61 -34.07
CA PRO A 284 -26.58 33.62 -34.45
C PRO A 284 -25.55 34.20 -33.40
N ILE A 285 -24.30 34.42 -33.90
CA ILE A 285 -23.24 35.42 -33.51
C ILE A 285 -22.17 34.90 -32.51
N GLY A 286 -20.84 35.04 -32.69
CA GLY A 286 -19.97 35.63 -33.73
C GLY A 286 -18.66 36.24 -33.14
N LEU A 287 -17.54 36.18 -33.90
CA LEU A 287 -16.24 36.95 -33.83
C LEU A 287 -15.15 36.39 -32.85
N ILE A 288 -13.96 35.83 -33.20
CA ILE A 288 -12.76 36.17 -34.07
C ILE A 288 -12.07 37.48 -33.58
N PRO A 289 -10.72 37.65 -33.40
CA PRO A 289 -9.63 37.20 -34.32
C PRO A 289 -8.15 37.02 -33.84
N THR A 290 -7.34 36.28 -34.65
CA THR A 290 -5.95 36.56 -35.18
C THR A 290 -4.73 36.71 -34.24
N CYS A 291 -3.45 36.44 -34.60
CA CYS A 291 -2.72 35.77 -35.70
C CYS A 291 -1.21 35.74 -35.32
N CYS A 292 -0.45 34.76 -35.85
CA CYS A 292 0.93 34.88 -36.40
C CYS A 292 2.10 35.36 -35.48
N ALA A 293 3.34 34.87 -35.52
CA ALA A 293 4.06 34.11 -36.55
C ALA A 293 5.41 33.58 -35.98
N SER A 294 5.91 32.45 -36.54
CA SER A 294 7.30 32.15 -37.03
C SER A 294 8.54 32.44 -36.15
N LEU A 295 9.65 31.69 -36.14
CA LEU A 295 10.21 30.60 -36.97
C LEU A 295 11.48 30.06 -36.25
N THR A 296 11.73 28.75 -36.36
CA THR A 296 13.04 28.03 -36.44
C THR A 296 14.25 28.45 -35.59
N THR A 297 14.87 27.50 -34.85
CA THR A 297 16.29 27.11 -35.09
C THR A 297 16.58 25.70 -34.52
N THR A 298 17.45 25.01 -35.23
CA THR A 298 18.01 23.65 -35.11
C THR A 298 18.61 23.27 -33.75
N VAL A 299 18.41 22.01 -33.33
CA VAL A 299 19.11 21.40 -32.18
C VAL A 299 20.30 20.57 -32.68
N SER A 300 21.50 21.03 -32.34
CA SER A 300 22.73 20.24 -32.32
C SER A 300 22.90 19.56 -30.95
N PRO A 301 23.62 18.43 -30.84
CA PRO A 301 23.70 17.65 -29.62
C PRO A 301 24.71 18.29 -28.65
N SER A 302 24.27 18.70 -27.47
CA SER A 302 25.19 19.08 -26.39
C SER A 302 24.72 18.61 -25.01
N SER A 303 25.69 18.03 -24.31
CA SER A 303 25.85 17.98 -22.84
C SER A 303 24.74 17.36 -22.00
N SER A 304 25.10 16.24 -21.34
CA SER A 304 24.77 15.84 -19.96
C SER A 304 23.65 16.64 -19.25
N PRO A 305 22.60 15.97 -18.73
CA PRO A 305 21.53 16.67 -18.02
C PRO A 305 22.13 17.35 -16.79
N LYS A 306 22.13 18.69 -16.78
CA LYS A 306 22.32 19.45 -15.55
C LYS A 306 21.12 19.14 -14.66
N ASN A 307 21.36 18.36 -13.60
CA ASN A 307 20.40 18.16 -12.54
C ASN A 307 20.08 19.55 -11.95
N ASN A 308 18.89 20.07 -12.21
CA ASN A 308 18.42 21.29 -11.60
C ASN A 308 17.85 20.91 -10.23
N GLU A 309 18.74 20.47 -9.32
CA GLU A 309 18.42 20.26 -7.91
C GLU A 309 18.13 21.63 -7.30
N ARG A 310 16.86 22.03 -7.30
CA ARG A 310 16.41 23.07 -6.39
C ARG A 310 16.35 22.43 -5.02
N SER A 311 17.42 22.53 -4.23
CA SER A 311 17.29 22.35 -2.79
C SER A 311 16.41 23.48 -2.27
N TRP A 312 15.32 23.13 -1.59
CA TRP A 312 14.53 24.07 -0.81
C TRP A 312 14.67 23.71 0.66
N THR A 313 14.51 24.70 1.52
CA THR A 313 14.55 24.54 2.97
C THR A 313 13.13 24.46 3.53
N MET A 314 12.98 23.79 4.65
CA MET A 314 11.76 23.73 5.44
C MET A 314 12.07 23.94 6.93
N ARG A 315 11.16 24.49 7.72
CA ARG A 315 11.36 24.53 9.17
C ARG A 315 11.08 23.16 9.77
N ALA A 316 11.91 22.75 10.72
CA ALA A 316 11.70 21.53 11.50
C ALA A 316 12.22 21.70 12.92
N VAL A 317 11.53 21.06 13.87
CA VAL A 317 12.10 20.81 15.19
C VAL A 317 13.23 19.81 15.02
N ARG A 318 14.42 20.16 15.51
CA ARG A 318 15.60 19.32 15.40
C ARG A 318 16.29 19.20 16.76
N TYR A 319 16.25 17.99 17.30
CA TYR A 319 17.02 17.64 18.49
C TYR A 319 18.47 17.37 18.10
N SER A 320 19.41 17.96 18.84
CA SER A 320 20.85 17.67 18.74
C SER A 320 21.34 16.76 19.86
N ALA A 321 20.64 16.77 21.00
CA ALA A 321 20.89 15.93 22.17
C ALA A 321 19.60 15.86 23.02
N PRO A 322 19.52 15.00 24.04
CA PRO A 322 18.42 15.02 25.00
C PRO A 322 18.22 16.43 25.58
N LYS A 323 16.96 16.89 25.63
CA LYS A 323 16.50 18.20 26.10
C LYS A 323 17.01 19.42 25.31
N THR A 324 17.76 19.19 24.24
CA THR A 324 18.33 20.25 23.41
C THR A 324 17.77 20.13 21.99
N PHE A 325 16.84 21.02 21.66
CA PHE A 325 16.29 21.14 20.32
C PHE A 325 16.13 22.60 19.92
N GLU A 326 16.08 22.83 18.62
CA GLU A 326 15.81 24.13 18.01
C GLU A 326 14.83 23.95 16.84
N VAL A 327 14.10 25.00 16.49
CA VAL A 327 13.35 25.06 15.23
C VAL A 327 14.26 25.70 14.20
N VAL A 328 14.70 24.91 13.23
CA VAL A 328 15.72 25.30 12.25
C VAL A 328 15.25 25.05 10.84
N ASP A 329 15.82 25.78 9.88
CA ASP A 329 15.68 25.47 8.47
C ASP A 329 16.52 24.23 8.12
N VAL A 330 15.89 23.24 7.49
CA VAL A 330 16.48 21.98 7.06
C VAL A 330 16.35 21.86 5.55
N GLU A 331 17.45 21.59 4.86
CA GLU A 331 17.44 21.28 3.43
C GLU A 331 16.70 19.96 3.18
N MET A 332 15.80 19.97 2.20
CA MET A 332 15.12 18.76 1.74
C MET A 332 15.90 18.11 0.60
N ALA A 333 16.14 16.81 0.73
CA ALA A 333 16.66 16.00 -0.37
C ALA A 333 15.60 15.82 -1.48
N PRO A 334 16.01 15.44 -2.72
CA PRO A 334 15.06 15.01 -3.74
C PRO A 334 14.16 13.86 -3.25
N LEU A 335 12.89 13.88 -3.63
CA LEU A 335 11.94 12.84 -3.24
C LEU A 335 12.38 11.49 -3.85
N VAL A 336 12.49 10.47 -3.00
CA VAL A 336 12.91 9.13 -3.42
C VAL A 336 11.73 8.29 -3.94
N ALA A 337 12.01 7.30 -4.78
CA ALA A 337 11.01 6.35 -5.25
C ALA A 337 10.29 5.65 -4.08
N GLY A 338 9.01 5.33 -4.25
CA GLY A 338 8.16 4.74 -3.22
C GLY A 338 7.70 5.70 -2.13
N HIS A 339 8.05 6.98 -2.19
CA HIS A 339 7.69 7.98 -1.17
C HIS A 339 6.75 9.05 -1.71
N ALA A 340 6.01 9.65 -0.78
CA ALA A 340 5.23 10.86 -0.97
C ALA A 340 5.79 11.95 -0.06
N ARG A 341 5.83 13.18 -0.57
CA ARG A 341 6.10 14.37 0.23
C ARG A 341 4.78 14.92 0.73
N LEU A 342 4.71 15.13 2.04
CA LEU A 342 3.55 15.65 2.71
C LEU A 342 3.85 17.03 3.28
N LYS A 343 3.00 18.01 3.00
CA LYS A 343 2.93 19.24 3.79
C LYS A 343 2.18 18.92 5.07
N VAL A 344 2.81 19.07 6.23
CA VAL A 344 2.13 18.81 7.51
C VAL A 344 1.02 19.85 7.69
N LEU A 345 -0.15 19.41 8.14
CA LEU A 345 -1.29 20.26 8.45
C LEU A 345 -1.49 20.39 9.96
N THR A 346 -1.30 19.29 10.68
CA THR A 346 -1.35 19.23 12.14
C THR A 346 -0.60 18.00 12.64
N LEU A 347 -0.01 18.11 13.83
CA LEU A 347 0.71 17.06 14.53
C LEU A 347 0.15 16.94 15.95
N GLY A 348 -0.27 15.76 16.36
CA GLY A 348 -0.56 15.46 17.75
C GLY A 348 0.73 15.27 18.54
N VAL A 349 0.81 15.88 19.73
CA VAL A 349 1.92 15.64 20.66
C VAL A 349 1.58 14.44 21.55
N CYS A 350 2.48 13.48 21.64
CA CYS A 350 2.33 12.25 22.39
C CYS A 350 3.21 12.24 23.64
N GLY A 351 2.85 11.43 24.64
CA GLY A 351 3.74 11.15 25.77
C GLY A 351 5.11 10.63 25.32
N THR A 352 5.14 9.86 24.23
CA THR A 352 6.37 9.41 23.56
C THR A 352 7.30 10.57 23.20
N ASP A 353 6.80 11.72 22.74
CA ASP A 353 7.64 12.88 22.43
C ASP A 353 8.32 13.45 23.68
N GLN A 354 7.70 13.33 24.86
CA GLN A 354 8.33 13.69 26.14
C GLN A 354 9.46 12.74 26.52
N HIS A 355 9.34 11.44 26.23
CA HIS A 355 10.43 10.48 26.44
C HIS A 355 11.59 10.74 25.47
N ILE A 356 11.31 11.05 24.19
CA ILE A 356 12.33 11.46 23.22
C ILE A 356 13.05 12.71 23.71
N HIS A 357 12.29 13.72 24.18
CA HIS A 357 12.86 14.93 24.77
C HIS A 357 13.83 14.60 25.92
N ASN A 358 13.54 13.57 26.72
CA ASN A 358 14.41 13.13 27.81
C ASN A 358 15.54 12.17 27.37
N GLY A 359 15.65 11.82 26.09
CA GLY A 359 16.66 10.89 25.57
C GLY A 359 16.31 9.41 25.69
N GLY A 360 15.04 9.07 25.92
CA GLY A 360 14.53 7.70 25.94
C GLY A 360 14.51 7.05 24.55
N PHE A 361 14.04 5.79 24.48
CA PHE A 361 13.86 5.00 23.25
C PHE A 361 15.11 4.76 22.39
N GLY A 362 16.32 5.05 22.92
CA GLY A 362 17.56 4.86 22.17
C GLY A 362 17.65 5.71 20.89
N VAL A 363 16.96 6.86 20.86
CA VAL A 363 16.93 7.79 19.72
C VAL A 363 18.35 8.22 19.35
N ARG A 364 18.62 8.30 18.05
CA ARG A 364 19.90 8.81 17.51
C ARG A 364 19.72 10.25 17.05
N PHE A 365 20.55 11.13 17.57
CA PHE A 365 20.56 12.54 17.15
C PHE A 365 21.54 12.77 15.99
N PRO A 366 21.30 13.75 15.10
CA PRO A 366 20.15 14.66 15.10
C PRO A 366 18.84 13.98 14.68
N MET A 367 17.71 14.43 15.25
CA MET A 367 16.39 13.82 15.02
C MET A 367 15.28 14.88 14.96
N THR A 368 14.32 14.68 14.06
CA THR A 368 13.06 15.43 14.01
C THR A 368 11.93 14.54 14.56
N PRO A 369 11.24 14.94 15.64
CA PRO A 369 10.20 14.12 16.28
C PRO A 369 8.85 14.24 15.56
N GLY A 370 7.79 13.72 16.18
CA GLY A 370 6.42 13.85 15.71
C GLY A 370 5.96 12.66 14.86
N HIS A 371 5.15 11.79 15.46
CA HIS A 371 4.71 10.54 14.83
C HIS A 371 3.19 10.44 14.67
N GLU A 372 2.45 11.48 15.06
CA GLU A 372 1.00 11.55 14.94
C GLU A 372 0.55 12.73 14.06
N PHE A 373 0.85 12.70 12.77
CA PHE A 373 0.59 13.84 11.89
C PHE A 373 -0.43 13.56 10.79
N ILE A 374 -1.07 14.64 10.33
CA ILE A 374 -1.88 14.69 9.12
C ILE A 374 -1.18 15.58 8.12
N GLY A 375 -0.99 15.07 6.91
CA GLY A 375 -0.34 15.80 5.83
C GLY A 375 -1.22 15.93 4.60
N GLU A 376 -0.98 16.96 3.80
CA GLU A 376 -1.47 17.08 2.43
C GLU A 376 -0.38 16.61 1.48
N VAL A 377 -0.70 15.70 0.56
CA VAL A 377 0.28 15.21 -0.42
C VAL A 377 0.63 16.33 -1.39
N THR A 378 1.87 16.78 -1.40
CA THR A 378 2.35 17.82 -2.33
C THR A 378 3.09 17.24 -3.51
N GLU A 379 3.76 16.10 -3.32
CA GLU A 379 4.55 15.44 -4.36
C GLU A 379 4.47 13.92 -4.20
N VAL A 380 4.36 13.22 -5.32
CA VAL A 380 4.48 11.76 -5.41
C VAL A 380 5.53 11.46 -6.46
N HIS A 381 6.37 10.47 -6.22
CA HIS A 381 7.39 10.08 -7.20
C HIS A 381 6.72 9.62 -8.51
N GLN A 382 7.25 10.05 -9.67
CA GLN A 382 6.57 10.02 -10.97
C GLN A 382 6.17 8.62 -11.48
N ASP A 383 6.90 7.59 -11.03
CA ASP A 383 6.67 6.20 -11.45
C ASP A 383 5.69 5.44 -10.53
N GLU A 384 5.12 6.10 -9.50
CA GLU A 384 4.25 5.43 -8.54
C GLU A 384 2.82 5.23 -9.07
N ILE A 385 2.34 3.98 -8.99
CA ILE A 385 0.94 3.64 -9.23
C ILE A 385 0.26 3.54 -7.86
N THR A 386 -0.50 4.57 -7.51
CA THR A 386 -1.17 4.69 -6.21
C THR A 386 -2.59 5.23 -6.37
N GLN A 387 -3.42 5.02 -5.35
CA GLN A 387 -4.74 5.66 -5.24
C GLN A 387 -4.67 7.04 -4.57
N ILE A 388 -3.51 7.41 -4.00
CA ILE A 388 -3.27 8.70 -3.37
C ILE A 388 -2.75 9.69 -4.41
N ALA A 389 -3.37 10.85 -4.53
CA ALA A 389 -2.99 11.91 -5.44
C ALA A 389 -2.48 13.15 -4.71
N THR A 390 -1.76 14.02 -5.42
CA THR A 390 -1.44 15.37 -4.93
C THR A 390 -2.72 16.11 -4.55
N GLY A 391 -2.71 16.78 -3.39
CA GLY A 391 -3.84 17.46 -2.77
C GLY A 391 -4.65 16.58 -1.81
N ASP A 392 -4.43 15.26 -1.78
CA ASP A 392 -5.09 14.40 -0.80
C ASP A 392 -4.56 14.67 0.61
N ARG A 393 -5.48 14.72 1.58
CA ARG A 393 -5.12 14.72 3.01
C ARG A 393 -5.00 13.29 3.49
N VAL A 394 -3.87 12.96 4.13
CA VAL A 394 -3.53 11.61 4.55
C VAL A 394 -3.09 11.56 6.01
N ALA A 395 -3.45 10.48 6.68
CA ALA A 395 -2.76 9.98 7.86
C ALA A 395 -1.76 8.91 7.41
N CYS A 396 -0.73 8.66 8.21
CA CYS A 396 0.30 7.68 7.86
C CYS A 396 0.41 6.61 8.93
N ASP A 397 0.54 5.36 8.51
CA ASP A 397 1.19 4.34 9.34
C ASP A 397 2.64 4.79 9.58
N ASN A 398 2.89 5.38 10.74
CA ASN A 398 4.20 5.89 11.18
C ASN A 398 5.24 4.78 11.37
N VAL A 399 4.80 3.52 11.38
CA VAL A 399 5.62 2.34 11.58
C VAL A 399 5.75 1.55 10.28
N VAL A 400 6.99 1.39 9.81
CA VAL A 400 7.35 0.64 8.61
C VAL A 400 8.12 -0.62 9.00
N THR A 401 7.72 -1.76 8.44
CA THR A 401 8.32 -3.07 8.75
C THR A 401 9.17 -3.56 7.60
N CYS A 402 10.15 -4.41 7.88
CA CYS A 402 11.04 -4.93 6.84
C CYS A 402 10.38 -5.98 5.94
N GLY A 403 9.28 -6.59 6.39
CA GLY A 403 8.58 -7.67 5.67
C GLY A 403 9.36 -8.98 5.54
N ALA A 404 10.57 -9.06 6.10
CA ALA A 404 11.50 -10.16 5.87
C ALA A 404 11.95 -10.90 7.13
N CYS A 405 11.95 -10.27 8.33
CA CYS A 405 12.38 -10.94 9.56
C CYS A 405 11.38 -12.02 9.99
N GLN A 406 11.77 -12.88 10.96
CA GLN A 406 10.91 -13.97 11.41
C GLN A 406 9.56 -13.46 11.93
N MET A 407 9.55 -12.37 12.70
CA MET A 407 8.31 -11.76 13.19
C MET A 407 7.39 -11.29 12.05
N CYS A 408 7.94 -10.74 10.97
CA CYS A 408 7.14 -10.39 9.80
C CYS A 408 6.58 -11.63 9.09
N ARG A 409 7.41 -12.67 8.90
CA ARG A 409 7.00 -13.93 8.24
C ARG A 409 5.96 -14.71 9.03
N ASP A 410 6.01 -14.61 10.36
CA ASP A 410 5.02 -15.18 11.27
C ASP A 410 3.70 -14.39 11.33
N GLY A 411 3.58 -13.29 10.56
CA GLY A 411 2.39 -12.43 10.61
C GLY A 411 2.29 -11.56 11.86
N ARG A 412 3.43 -11.27 12.52
CA ARG A 412 3.55 -10.38 13.68
C ARG A 412 4.39 -9.12 13.36
N PRO A 413 3.96 -8.29 12.39
CA PRO A 413 4.75 -7.15 11.93
C PRO A 413 5.03 -6.10 13.01
N GLY A 414 4.16 -5.95 14.02
CA GLY A 414 4.38 -5.04 15.15
C GLY A 414 5.58 -5.40 16.05
N LEU A 415 6.12 -6.63 15.90
CA LEU A 415 7.33 -7.09 16.59
C LEU A 415 8.53 -7.19 15.64
N CYS A 416 8.50 -6.49 14.51
CA CYS A 416 9.57 -6.54 13.52
C CYS A 416 10.92 -6.12 14.12
N GLU A 417 11.96 -6.93 13.91
CA GLU A 417 13.32 -6.72 14.43
C GLU A 417 14.04 -5.55 13.77
N ASN A 418 13.53 -5.07 12.63
CA ASN A 418 14.05 -3.93 11.87
C ASN A 418 12.96 -2.87 11.68
N LEU A 419 12.19 -2.61 12.76
CA LEU A 419 11.11 -1.62 12.77
C LEU A 419 11.66 -0.21 12.53
N GLN A 420 11.07 0.51 11.58
CA GLN A 420 11.31 1.92 11.36
C GLN A 420 10.10 2.71 11.84
N ALA A 421 10.32 3.78 12.59
CA ALA A 421 9.26 4.62 13.14
C ALA A 421 9.56 6.09 12.79
N TYR A 422 8.67 6.71 12.01
CA TYR A 422 8.74 8.13 11.67
C TYR A 422 8.45 8.96 12.91
N GLY A 423 9.32 9.92 13.20
CA GLY A 423 9.34 10.67 14.47
C GLY A 423 10.12 9.99 15.59
N LEU A 424 10.76 8.84 15.35
CA LEU A 424 11.59 8.12 16.33
C LEU A 424 12.95 7.69 15.76
N THR A 425 12.95 6.85 14.72
CA THR A 425 14.15 6.36 14.05
C THR A 425 14.35 6.99 12.68
N HIS A 426 13.31 7.65 12.15
CA HIS A 426 13.30 8.44 10.93
C HIS A 426 12.69 9.83 11.21
N PRO A 427 13.01 10.87 10.43
CA PRO A 427 12.43 12.19 10.61
C PRO A 427 10.90 12.17 10.61
N GLY A 428 10.29 12.79 11.61
CA GLY A 428 8.84 12.86 11.79
C GLY A 428 8.20 14.15 11.27
N GLY A 429 6.94 14.32 11.64
CA GLY A 429 6.07 15.43 11.23
C GLY A 429 6.17 16.70 12.07
N ALA A 430 7.10 16.82 13.01
CA ALA A 430 7.40 18.10 13.67
C ALA A 430 8.22 19.02 12.73
N ALA A 431 7.67 19.28 11.55
CA ALA A 431 8.27 20.01 10.44
C ALA A 431 7.18 20.56 9.51
N ASP A 432 7.54 21.48 8.61
CA ASP A 432 6.62 21.96 7.57
C ASP A 432 6.30 20.84 6.55
N PHE A 433 7.28 19.96 6.27
CA PHE A 433 7.11 18.81 5.38
C PHE A 433 7.72 17.53 5.95
N VAL A 434 7.21 16.39 5.50
CA VAL A 434 7.76 15.06 5.82
C VAL A 434 7.64 14.15 4.60
N ASP A 435 8.69 13.38 4.32
CA ASP A 435 8.69 12.36 3.27
C ASP A 435 8.43 11.00 3.91
N VAL A 436 7.40 10.29 3.45
CA VAL A 436 6.99 8.98 3.98
C VAL A 436 6.74 7.99 2.85
N PRO A 437 6.77 6.66 3.08
CA PRO A 437 6.46 5.70 2.05
C PRO A 437 5.00 5.87 1.65
N ILE A 438 4.73 5.97 0.35
CA ILE A 438 3.36 6.21 -0.11
C ILE A 438 2.41 5.07 0.25
N SER A 439 2.95 3.87 0.45
CA SER A 439 2.19 2.70 0.90
C SER A 439 1.73 2.79 2.36
N SER A 440 2.26 3.71 3.18
CA SER A 440 1.77 3.96 4.53
C SER A 440 0.69 5.04 4.60
N CYS A 441 0.46 5.78 3.51
CA CYS A 441 -0.52 6.85 3.45
C CYS A 441 -1.95 6.32 3.31
N VAL A 442 -2.84 6.83 4.13
CA VAL A 442 -4.27 6.54 4.13
C VAL A 442 -5.03 7.86 4.03
N SER A 443 -5.83 8.03 2.98
CA SER A 443 -6.66 9.23 2.82
C SER A 443 -7.64 9.38 3.98
N VAL A 444 -7.63 10.54 4.63
CA VAL A 444 -8.61 10.92 5.67
C VAL A 444 -9.84 11.61 5.09
N GLY A 445 -9.84 11.89 3.78
CA GLY A 445 -10.95 12.52 3.07
C GLY A 445 -11.30 13.89 3.67
N ALA A 446 -12.59 14.10 3.93
CA ALA A 446 -13.14 15.37 4.42
C ALA A 446 -13.13 15.53 5.95
N LEU A 447 -12.50 14.62 6.72
CA LEU A 447 -12.46 14.72 8.18
C LEU A 447 -11.92 16.09 8.64
N PRO A 448 -12.51 16.72 9.67
CA PRO A 448 -11.90 17.87 10.34
C PRO A 448 -10.51 17.51 10.88
N LEU A 449 -9.56 18.44 10.85
CA LEU A 449 -8.17 18.16 11.25
C LEU A 449 -8.06 17.73 12.73
N GLU A 450 -8.88 18.30 13.61
CA GLU A 450 -9.00 17.92 15.02
C GLU A 450 -9.44 16.46 15.23
N THR A 451 -10.18 15.90 14.28
CA THR A 451 -10.59 14.49 14.29
C THR A 451 -9.54 13.63 13.58
N ALA A 452 -9.05 14.09 12.42
CA ALA A 452 -8.08 13.36 11.62
C ALA A 452 -6.77 13.13 12.39
N VAL A 453 -6.28 14.10 13.18
CA VAL A 453 -5.05 13.98 13.97
C VAL A 453 -5.10 12.82 14.99
N LEU A 454 -6.29 12.34 15.35
CA LEU A 454 -6.47 11.19 16.21
C LEU A 454 -6.29 9.85 15.47
N ALA A 455 -5.97 9.84 14.17
CA ALA A 455 -5.85 8.63 13.36
C ALA A 455 -4.75 7.68 13.86
N GLU A 456 -3.56 8.17 14.16
CA GLU A 456 -2.48 7.34 14.73
C GLU A 456 -2.82 6.80 16.12
N PRO A 457 -3.24 7.63 17.11
CA PRO A 457 -3.51 7.09 18.44
C PRO A 457 -4.72 6.15 18.43
N THR A 458 -5.69 6.39 17.55
CA THR A 458 -6.80 5.44 17.32
C THR A 458 -6.32 4.14 16.67
N ALA A 459 -5.30 4.18 15.81
CA ALA A 459 -4.69 2.97 15.24
C ALA A 459 -4.01 2.11 16.32
N CYS A 460 -3.35 2.74 17.29
CA CYS A 460 -2.84 2.05 18.49
C CYS A 460 -3.97 1.37 19.29
N VAL A 461 -5.10 2.06 19.48
CA VAL A 461 -6.27 1.46 20.15
C VAL A 461 -6.82 0.28 19.34
N VAL A 462 -6.93 0.40 18.01
CA VAL A 462 -7.36 -0.70 17.14
C VAL A 462 -6.47 -1.93 17.31
N HIS A 463 -5.14 -1.76 17.30
CA HIS A 463 -4.22 -2.87 17.57
C HIS A 463 -4.47 -3.47 18.96
N GLY A 464 -4.65 -2.62 19.97
CA GLY A 464 -4.99 -3.04 21.33
C GLY A 464 -6.25 -3.91 21.39
N LEU A 465 -7.29 -3.56 20.64
CA LEU A 465 -8.53 -4.34 20.55
C LEU A 465 -8.30 -5.70 19.86
N ASP A 466 -7.49 -5.74 18.80
CA ASP A 466 -7.13 -7.01 18.13
C ASP A 466 -6.42 -7.97 19.09
N VAL A 467 -5.49 -7.44 19.90
CA VAL A 467 -4.76 -8.21 20.92
C VAL A 467 -5.69 -8.65 22.05
N LEU A 468 -6.57 -7.76 22.50
CA LEU A 468 -7.48 -8.02 23.61
C LEU A 468 -8.45 -9.16 23.27
N GLN A 469 -9.01 -9.16 22.05
CA GLN A 469 -10.09 -10.06 21.63
C GLN A 469 -11.29 -9.95 22.56
N LEU A 470 -11.83 -8.75 22.68
CA LEU A 470 -12.95 -8.44 23.56
C LEU A 470 -14.15 -9.35 23.26
N LYS A 471 -14.69 -9.98 24.32
CA LYS A 471 -15.94 -10.72 24.22
C LYS A 471 -17.11 -9.75 24.30
N ALA A 472 -18.07 -9.88 23.38
CA ALA A 472 -19.31 -9.12 23.45
C ALA A 472 -20.02 -9.38 24.77
N GLY A 473 -20.52 -8.32 25.40
CA GLY A 473 -21.16 -8.37 26.71
C GLY A 473 -20.22 -8.09 27.90
N ALA A 474 -18.92 -7.89 27.68
CA ALA A 474 -17.95 -7.69 28.75
C ALA A 474 -18.13 -6.37 29.51
N ASP A 475 -17.93 -6.41 30.83
CA ASP A 475 -17.76 -5.27 31.72
C ASP A 475 -16.29 -4.86 31.76
N VAL A 476 -15.98 -3.64 31.31
CA VAL A 476 -14.60 -3.17 31.14
C VAL A 476 -14.31 -1.97 32.02
N LEU A 477 -13.18 -2.03 32.74
CA LEU A 477 -12.58 -0.91 33.45
C LEU A 477 -11.38 -0.37 32.64
N VAL A 478 -11.41 0.91 32.29
CA VAL A 478 -10.26 1.65 31.76
C VAL A 478 -9.69 2.53 32.86
N VAL A 479 -8.45 2.27 33.27
CA VAL A 479 -7.74 3.09 34.26
C VAL A 479 -6.86 4.10 33.52
N GLY A 480 -7.15 5.38 33.68
CA GLY A 480 -6.54 6.48 32.93
C GLY A 480 -7.51 7.12 31.93
N ALA A 481 -7.61 8.44 31.97
CA ALA A 481 -8.49 9.25 31.10
C ALA A 481 -7.71 10.24 30.22
N GLY A 482 -6.45 9.92 29.89
CA GLY A 482 -5.67 10.64 28.87
C GLY A 482 -6.17 10.33 27.45
N PRO A 483 -5.52 10.84 26.39
CA PRO A 483 -5.94 10.63 24.99
C PRO A 483 -6.31 9.19 24.67
N THR A 484 -5.41 8.25 24.93
CA THR A 484 -5.62 6.83 24.63
C THR A 484 -6.71 6.23 25.51
N GLY A 485 -6.83 6.64 26.78
CA GLY A 485 -7.93 6.23 27.67
C GLY A 485 -9.30 6.65 27.15
N GLN A 486 -9.44 7.86 26.60
CA GLN A 486 -10.66 8.33 25.95
C GLN A 486 -11.00 7.50 24.70
N LEU A 487 -10.00 7.23 23.87
CA LEU A 487 -10.17 6.45 22.64
C LEU A 487 -10.51 4.97 22.95
N LEU A 488 -9.85 4.39 23.95
CA LEU A 488 -10.13 3.04 24.46
C LEU A 488 -11.56 2.93 24.95
N ALA A 489 -12.03 3.85 25.81
CA ALA A 489 -13.40 3.83 26.32
C ALA A 489 -14.45 3.81 25.20
N GLN A 490 -14.26 4.64 24.16
CA GLN A 490 -15.15 4.71 23.00
C GLN A 490 -15.13 3.43 22.15
N LEU A 491 -13.94 2.93 21.84
CA LEU A 491 -13.80 1.77 20.96
C LEU A 491 -14.10 0.44 21.65
N LEU A 492 -13.84 0.30 22.95
CA LEU A 492 -14.28 -0.85 23.73
C LEU A 492 -15.81 -0.92 23.81
N GLY A 493 -16.47 0.23 24.03
CA GLY A 493 -17.92 0.33 23.98
C GLY A 493 -18.48 -0.05 22.61
N SER A 494 -17.93 0.54 21.54
CA SER A 494 -18.32 0.21 20.15
C SER A 494 -17.95 -1.23 19.74
N GLY A 495 -16.95 -1.82 20.39
CA GLY A 495 -16.45 -3.18 20.17
C GLY A 495 -17.25 -4.27 20.90
N GLY A 496 -18.32 -3.91 21.60
CA GLY A 496 -19.25 -4.85 22.21
C GLY A 496 -19.16 -4.99 23.72
N ALA A 497 -18.39 -4.16 24.43
CA ALA A 497 -18.51 -4.08 25.88
C ALA A 497 -19.93 -3.65 26.27
N SER A 498 -20.52 -4.31 27.26
CA SER A 498 -21.86 -3.98 27.75
C SER A 498 -21.81 -2.79 28.73
N ARG A 499 -20.71 -2.64 29.46
CA ARG A 499 -20.49 -1.54 30.41
C ARG A 499 -19.03 -1.08 30.34
N ILE A 500 -18.85 0.25 30.27
CA ILE A 500 -17.54 0.91 30.33
C ILE A 500 -17.47 1.76 31.59
N THR A 501 -16.48 1.46 32.43
CA THR A 501 -16.12 2.27 33.60
C THR A 501 -14.77 2.92 33.36
N VAL A 502 -14.64 4.22 33.58
CA VAL A 502 -13.36 4.95 33.46
C VAL A 502 -12.94 5.49 34.83
N ALA A 503 -11.70 5.22 35.23
CA ALA A 503 -11.15 5.67 36.51
C ALA A 503 -9.93 6.59 36.32
N ALA A 504 -9.97 7.82 36.83
CA ALA A 504 -8.89 8.80 36.67
C ALA A 504 -8.95 9.92 37.73
N PRO A 505 -7.84 10.67 37.96
CA PRO A 505 -7.83 11.71 39.00
C PRO A 505 -8.47 13.05 38.59
N THR A 506 -8.53 13.34 37.30
CA THR A 506 -8.99 14.62 36.76
C THR A 506 -10.47 14.57 36.39
N GLN A 507 -11.31 15.38 37.06
CA GLN A 507 -12.76 15.38 36.83
C GLN A 507 -13.14 15.83 35.41
N SER A 508 -12.52 16.89 34.88
CA SER A 508 -12.81 17.41 33.53
C SER A 508 -12.64 16.32 32.46
N LYS A 509 -11.59 15.51 32.56
CA LYS A 509 -11.32 14.37 31.66
C LYS A 509 -12.34 13.23 31.83
N LEU A 510 -12.85 12.99 33.04
CA LEU A 510 -13.91 12.02 33.26
C LEU A 510 -15.23 12.47 32.63
N GLU A 511 -15.55 13.76 32.66
CA GLU A 511 -16.75 14.28 31.98
C GLU A 511 -16.66 14.12 30.47
N VAL A 512 -15.48 14.27 29.87
CA VAL A 512 -15.25 13.95 28.44
C VAL A 512 -15.52 12.46 28.18
N ALA A 513 -15.04 11.56 29.05
CA ALA A 513 -15.31 10.13 28.90
C ALA A 513 -16.81 9.81 28.99
N ARG A 514 -17.53 10.44 29.93
CA ARG A 514 -18.98 10.31 30.10
C ARG A 514 -19.74 10.85 28.89
N MET A 515 -19.35 12.02 28.39
CA MET A 515 -19.88 12.61 27.16
C MET A 515 -19.75 11.67 25.96
N HIS A 516 -18.66 10.89 25.91
CA HIS A 516 -18.38 9.92 24.86
C HIS A 516 -18.91 8.50 25.11
N GLY A 517 -19.73 8.30 26.15
CA GLY A 517 -20.44 7.03 26.37
C GLY A 517 -19.83 6.09 27.40
N ALA A 518 -18.90 6.56 28.25
CA ALA A 518 -18.58 5.85 29.48
C ALA A 518 -19.83 5.81 30.38
N HIS A 519 -20.20 4.61 30.85
CA HIS A 519 -21.40 4.39 31.64
C HIS A 519 -21.18 4.90 33.07
N GLU A 520 -20.02 4.56 33.62
CA GLU A 520 -19.59 4.94 34.96
C GLU A 520 -18.24 5.65 34.89
N VAL A 521 -18.06 6.64 35.76
CA VAL A 521 -16.79 7.33 35.95
C VAL A 521 -16.45 7.38 37.42
N VAL A 522 -15.19 7.07 37.75
CA VAL A 522 -14.70 7.03 39.13
C VAL A 522 -13.52 7.96 39.27
N ARG A 523 -13.68 8.98 40.12
CA ARG A 523 -12.57 9.87 40.45
C ARG A 523 -11.63 9.17 41.41
N THR A 524 -10.39 8.96 40.99
CA THR A 524 -9.33 8.40 41.81
C THR A 524 -8.40 9.49 42.34
N ASN A 525 -7.42 9.10 43.14
CA ASN A 525 -6.37 10.00 43.61
C ASN A 525 -5.03 9.57 43.01
N ARG A 526 -4.25 10.53 42.51
CA ARG A 526 -2.95 10.27 41.85
C ARG A 526 -1.90 9.74 42.83
N GLN A 527 -1.96 10.19 44.08
CA GLN A 527 -1.06 9.77 45.16
C GLN A 527 -1.55 8.48 45.84
N ASP A 528 -2.84 8.20 45.78
CA ASP A 528 -3.44 7.01 46.41
C ASP A 528 -4.59 6.45 45.55
N PHE A 529 -4.24 5.59 44.59
CA PHE A 529 -5.23 4.92 43.76
C PHE A 529 -6.13 3.98 44.58
N SER A 530 -5.62 3.44 45.69
CA SER A 530 -6.31 2.44 46.50
C SER A 530 -7.60 2.99 47.13
N ALA A 531 -7.67 4.30 47.39
CA ALA A 531 -8.86 4.99 47.87
C ALA A 531 -10.08 4.86 46.91
N GLY A 532 -9.85 4.67 45.61
CA GLY A 532 -10.90 4.48 44.61
C GLY A 532 -11.41 3.04 44.49
N ILE A 533 -10.68 2.05 45.02
CA ILE A 533 -10.99 0.62 44.88
C ILE A 533 -12.36 0.24 45.46
N PRO A 534 -12.80 0.75 46.64
CA PRO A 534 -14.13 0.42 47.16
C PRO A 534 -15.27 0.82 46.21
N GLN A 535 -15.16 1.97 45.53
CA GLN A 535 -16.15 2.42 44.55
C GLN A 535 -16.15 1.51 43.31
N LEU A 536 -14.96 1.15 42.81
CA LEU A 536 -14.82 0.22 41.69
C LEU A 536 -15.41 -1.16 42.01
N ARG A 537 -15.22 -1.66 43.24
CA ARG A 537 -15.83 -2.92 43.70
C ARG A 537 -17.33 -2.83 43.89
N ASN A 538 -17.88 -1.67 44.24
CA ASN A 538 -19.34 -1.49 44.27
C ASN A 538 -19.95 -1.58 42.87
N ILE A 539 -19.24 -1.12 41.83
CA ILE A 539 -19.67 -1.19 40.43
C ILE A 539 -19.55 -2.63 39.88
N ALA A 540 -18.49 -3.35 40.26
CA ALA A 540 -18.24 -4.72 39.84
C ALA A 540 -17.77 -5.57 41.05
N PRO A 541 -18.70 -6.10 41.86
CA PRO A 541 -18.38 -6.86 43.08
C PRO A 541 -17.51 -8.10 42.82
N ASP A 542 -17.73 -8.77 41.69
CA ASP A 542 -16.97 -9.95 41.27
C ASP A 542 -15.71 -9.61 40.44
N GLY A 543 -15.44 -8.32 40.23
CA GLY A 543 -14.41 -7.80 39.33
C GLY A 543 -14.90 -7.58 37.89
N PHE A 544 -14.06 -6.92 37.08
CA PHE A 544 -14.34 -6.61 35.68
C PHE A 544 -13.86 -7.75 34.75
N ASP A 545 -14.58 -8.01 33.66
CA ASP A 545 -14.15 -8.95 32.61
C ASP A 545 -12.78 -8.57 32.05
N VAL A 546 -12.57 -7.26 31.85
CA VAL A 546 -11.33 -6.67 31.37
C VAL A 546 -10.97 -5.46 32.22
N VAL A 547 -9.72 -5.38 32.65
CA VAL A 547 -9.13 -4.15 33.19
C VAL A 547 -8.02 -3.72 32.25
N VAL A 548 -8.10 -2.51 31.71
CA VAL A 548 -7.07 -1.90 30.85
C VAL A 548 -6.38 -0.79 31.63
N ASP A 549 -5.08 -0.95 31.89
CA ASP A 549 -4.26 0.16 32.35
C ASP A 549 -3.82 1.00 31.15
N ALA A 550 -4.24 2.26 31.11
CA ALA A 550 -3.80 3.27 30.16
C ALA A 550 -2.96 4.37 30.84
N THR A 551 -2.38 4.09 32.01
CA THR A 551 -1.57 5.06 32.77
C THR A 551 -0.07 4.82 32.67
N GLY A 552 0.37 3.56 32.59
CA GLY A 552 1.79 3.20 32.69
C GLY A 552 2.40 3.40 34.08
N ALA A 553 1.61 3.80 35.09
CA ALA A 553 2.12 4.11 36.42
C ALA A 553 2.18 2.84 37.28
N GLY A 554 3.39 2.36 37.62
CA GLY A 554 3.58 1.11 38.38
C GLY A 554 2.73 1.00 39.65
N ALA A 555 2.63 2.09 40.43
CA ALA A 555 1.80 2.16 41.63
C ALA A 555 0.29 1.96 41.36
N VAL A 556 -0.19 2.27 40.15
CA VAL A 556 -1.57 2.01 39.73
C VAL A 556 -1.71 0.58 39.21
N LEU A 557 -0.77 0.12 38.37
CA LEU A 557 -0.78 -1.24 37.81
C LEU A 557 -0.85 -2.33 38.89
N GLU A 558 -0.13 -2.17 40.01
CA GLU A 558 -0.18 -3.13 41.13
C GLU A 558 -1.59 -3.32 41.71
N HIS A 559 -2.44 -2.30 41.62
CA HIS A 559 -3.82 -2.34 42.09
C HIS A 559 -4.83 -2.82 41.02
N CYS A 560 -4.44 -2.90 39.76
CA CYS A 560 -5.34 -3.27 38.66
C CYS A 560 -5.67 -4.77 38.64
N LEU A 561 -4.69 -5.65 38.87
CA LEU A 561 -4.90 -7.10 38.76
C LEU A 561 -5.98 -7.64 39.74
N PRO A 562 -6.05 -7.18 41.01
CA PRO A 562 -7.13 -7.57 41.92
C PRO A 562 -8.54 -7.14 41.49
N LEU A 563 -8.67 -6.19 40.55
CA LEU A 563 -9.96 -5.71 40.03
C LEU A 563 -10.49 -6.56 38.86
N VAL A 564 -9.68 -7.45 38.29
CA VAL A 564 -10.09 -8.36 37.22
C VAL A 564 -10.95 -9.48 37.83
N ARG A 565 -12.02 -9.96 37.19
CA ARG A 565 -12.73 -11.14 37.69
C ARG A 565 -11.95 -12.44 37.46
N ALA A 566 -12.35 -13.54 38.10
CA ALA A 566 -11.81 -14.86 37.74
C ALA A 566 -12.10 -15.19 36.25
N GLY A 567 -11.11 -15.68 35.52
CA GLY A 567 -11.14 -15.91 34.07
C GLY A 567 -11.11 -14.64 33.23
N GLY A 568 -10.80 -13.47 33.82
CA GLY A 568 -10.75 -12.17 33.14
C GLY A 568 -9.37 -11.84 32.59
N THR A 569 -9.28 -10.67 31.93
CA THR A 569 -8.04 -10.17 31.31
C THR A 569 -7.56 -8.87 31.95
N PHE A 570 -6.29 -8.80 32.32
CA PHE A 570 -5.58 -7.56 32.61
C PHE A 570 -4.76 -7.16 31.37
N MET A 571 -5.00 -5.97 30.83
CA MET A 571 -4.28 -5.42 29.70
C MET A 571 -3.40 -4.26 30.15
N VAL A 572 -2.09 -4.43 30.02
CA VAL A 572 -1.09 -3.38 30.19
C VAL A 572 -0.97 -2.65 28.86
N TYR A 573 -1.61 -1.49 28.75
CA TYR A 573 -1.61 -0.66 27.53
C TYR A 573 -0.75 0.59 27.70
N GLY A 574 -0.80 1.22 28.87
CA GLY A 574 0.03 2.37 29.20
C GLY A 574 1.52 2.00 29.27
N MET A 575 2.36 2.89 28.76
CA MET A 575 3.80 2.69 28.77
C MET A 575 4.39 3.12 30.11
N ALA A 576 4.97 2.17 30.83
CA ALA A 576 5.77 2.44 32.02
C ALA A 576 7.22 2.77 31.61
N GLU A 577 7.96 3.41 32.53
CA GLU A 577 9.42 3.54 32.39
C GLU A 577 10.08 2.14 32.39
N GLU A 578 11.21 2.01 31.70
CA GLU A 578 11.85 0.71 31.42
C GLU A 578 12.24 -0.09 32.67
N ASP A 579 12.54 0.58 33.78
CA ASP A 579 12.97 -0.02 35.05
C ASP A 579 11.82 -0.27 36.04
N VAL A 580 10.60 0.17 35.72
CA VAL A 580 9.44 -0.03 36.57
C VAL A 580 9.05 -1.50 36.60
N THR A 581 8.93 -2.05 37.80
CA THR A 581 8.45 -3.41 38.03
C THR A 581 7.23 -3.39 38.93
N ILE A 582 6.36 -4.39 38.78
CA ILE A 582 5.16 -4.57 39.58
C ILE A 582 5.15 -5.96 40.22
N ARG A 583 4.60 -6.07 41.42
CA ARG A 583 4.43 -7.35 42.11
C ARG A 583 3.12 -8.01 41.72
N ILE A 584 3.21 -9.20 41.13
CA ILE A 584 2.06 -10.04 40.82
C ILE A 584 2.17 -11.36 41.59
N SER A 585 1.06 -11.80 42.18
CA SER A 585 0.96 -13.12 42.81
C SER A 585 0.77 -14.22 41.75
N PRO A 586 1.74 -15.13 41.51
CA PRO A 586 1.56 -16.21 40.55
C PRO A 586 0.45 -17.17 40.96
N PHE A 587 0.22 -17.33 42.28
CA PHE A 587 -0.86 -18.13 42.81
C PHE A 587 -2.23 -17.59 42.40
N GLU A 588 -2.43 -16.26 42.43
CA GLU A 588 -3.69 -15.65 42.00
C GLU A 588 -3.91 -15.81 40.50
N VAL A 589 -2.86 -15.61 39.69
CA VAL A 589 -2.93 -15.81 38.23
C VAL A 589 -3.35 -17.24 37.90
N PHE A 590 -2.73 -18.23 38.55
CA PHE A 590 -3.08 -19.65 38.40
C PHE A 590 -4.49 -19.95 38.91
N ARG A 591 -4.81 -19.57 40.16
CA ARG A 591 -6.05 -19.95 40.85
C ARG A 591 -7.30 -19.38 40.19
N ARG A 592 -7.19 -18.17 39.64
CA ARG A 592 -8.29 -17.44 39.02
C ARG A 592 -8.22 -17.46 37.50
N GLU A 593 -7.30 -18.22 36.91
CA GLU A 593 -7.11 -18.34 35.44
C GLU A 593 -7.04 -16.97 34.75
N LEU A 594 -6.25 -16.05 35.31
CA LEU A 594 -6.14 -14.69 34.78
C LEU A 594 -5.27 -14.66 33.52
N THR A 595 -5.65 -13.84 32.56
CA THR A 595 -4.84 -13.54 31.37
C THR A 595 -4.21 -12.16 31.52
N ILE A 596 -2.89 -12.05 31.34
CA ILE A 596 -2.18 -10.76 31.31
C ILE A 596 -1.66 -10.52 29.89
N LYS A 597 -2.04 -9.41 29.28
CA LYS A 597 -1.65 -9.04 27.91
C LYS A 597 -0.96 -7.68 27.89
N GLY A 598 0.00 -7.50 26.99
CA GLY A 598 0.52 -6.19 26.59
C GLY A 598 0.08 -5.87 25.16
N ALA A 599 -0.07 -4.59 24.84
CA ALA A 599 -0.21 -4.13 23.46
C ALA A 599 0.85 -3.08 23.16
N PHE A 600 1.62 -3.31 22.11
CA PHE A 600 2.76 -2.46 21.74
C PHE A 600 2.51 -1.81 20.39
N SER A 601 2.45 -0.47 20.38
CA SER A 601 2.37 0.33 19.16
C SER A 601 1.25 -0.12 18.22
N GLN A 602 1.43 0.09 16.91
CA GLN A 602 0.50 -0.24 15.86
C GLN A 602 1.24 -0.59 14.57
N THR A 603 0.67 -1.44 13.74
CA THR A 603 1.12 -1.61 12.34
C THR A 603 -0.06 -1.99 11.47
N ASN A 604 -0.20 -1.37 10.30
CA ASN A 604 -1.31 -1.58 9.36
C ASN A 604 -2.69 -1.34 10.00
N CYS A 605 -2.76 -0.41 10.97
CA CYS A 605 -3.99 -0.13 11.72
C CYS A 605 -4.61 1.21 11.34
N VAL A 606 -3.85 2.13 10.72
CA VAL A 606 -4.33 3.47 10.36
C VAL A 606 -5.53 3.40 9.39
N ALA A 607 -5.53 2.48 8.42
CA ALA A 607 -6.67 2.30 7.52
C ALA A 607 -7.99 1.94 8.24
N ARG A 608 -7.93 1.13 9.31
CA ARG A 608 -9.11 0.79 10.11
C ARG A 608 -9.49 1.95 11.05
N SER A 609 -8.49 2.61 11.61
CA SER A 609 -8.68 3.81 12.44
C SER A 609 -9.42 4.92 11.69
N VAL A 610 -8.98 5.26 10.46
CA VAL A 610 -9.65 6.28 9.64
C VAL A 610 -11.11 5.91 9.36
N LYS A 611 -11.41 4.64 9.10
CA LYS A 611 -12.81 4.19 8.92
C LYS A 611 -13.65 4.37 10.18
N LEU A 612 -13.08 4.13 11.37
CA LEU A 612 -13.76 4.34 12.65
C LEU A 612 -14.03 5.83 12.92
N LEU A 613 -13.08 6.70 12.58
CA LEU A 613 -13.23 8.16 12.65
C LEU A 613 -14.31 8.65 11.67
N GLN A 614 -14.25 8.25 10.39
CA GLN A 614 -15.25 8.58 9.37
C GLN A 614 -16.65 8.06 9.73
N GLY A 615 -16.71 6.89 10.36
CA GLY A 615 -17.97 6.30 10.85
C GLY A 615 -18.50 6.91 12.15
N GLY A 616 -17.82 7.91 12.74
CA GLY A 616 -18.23 8.55 13.99
C GLY A 616 -18.18 7.63 15.22
N ARG A 617 -17.40 6.54 15.15
CA ARG A 617 -17.18 5.62 16.29
C ARG A 617 -16.17 6.16 17.28
N VAL A 618 -15.33 7.09 16.82
CA VAL A 618 -14.46 7.92 17.65
C VAL A 618 -14.89 9.37 17.45
N LYS A 619 -15.27 10.02 18.55
CA LYS A 619 -15.62 11.43 18.63
C LYS A 619 -14.45 12.21 19.20
N ALA A 620 -14.13 13.33 18.56
CA ALA A 620 -12.98 14.18 18.91
C ALA A 620 -13.35 15.31 19.88
N ASP A 621 -14.64 15.57 20.10
CA ASP A 621 -15.14 16.68 20.89
C ASP A 621 -14.50 16.71 22.30
N GLY A 622 -13.79 17.80 22.62
CA GLY A 622 -13.11 17.95 23.91
C GLY A 622 -11.87 17.05 24.12
N ILE A 623 -11.40 16.32 23.10
CA ILE A 623 -10.12 15.58 23.16
C ILE A 623 -8.95 16.52 22.82
N VAL A 624 -9.04 17.25 21.70
CA VAL A 624 -8.05 18.28 21.35
C VAL A 624 -8.32 19.52 22.20
N THR A 625 -7.38 19.87 23.06
CA THR A 625 -7.55 20.91 24.11
C THR A 625 -6.62 22.09 23.92
N HIS A 626 -5.44 21.86 23.36
CA HIS A 626 -4.41 22.88 23.18
C HIS A 626 -3.88 22.84 21.76
N THR A 627 -3.65 24.02 21.18
CA THR A 627 -3.05 24.18 19.85
C THR A 627 -1.89 25.14 19.95
N PHE A 628 -0.72 24.72 19.46
CA PHE A 628 0.51 25.49 19.45
C PHE A 628 1.04 25.62 18.01
N LEU A 629 1.85 26.65 17.77
CA LEU A 629 2.61 26.75 16.53
C LEU A 629 3.86 25.86 16.61
N LEU A 630 4.40 25.44 15.46
CA LEU A 630 5.67 24.70 15.37
C LEU A 630 6.82 25.41 16.11
N THR A 631 6.83 26.74 16.10
CA THR A 631 7.83 27.57 16.80
C THR A 631 7.70 27.55 18.33
N ALA A 632 6.57 27.09 18.86
CA ALA A 632 6.27 26.96 20.30
C ALA A 632 6.20 25.47 20.71
N TYR A 633 7.08 24.65 20.14
CA TYR A 633 7.10 23.20 20.41
C TYR A 633 7.46 22.87 21.87
N ASP A 634 8.25 23.72 22.52
CA ASP A 634 8.53 23.65 23.96
C ASP A 634 7.27 23.80 24.79
N GLU A 635 6.45 24.82 24.51
CA GLU A 635 5.16 25.02 25.19
C GLU A 635 4.22 23.82 24.98
N ALA A 636 4.24 23.23 23.78
CA ALA A 636 3.45 22.04 23.48
C ALA A 636 3.88 20.80 24.29
N LEU A 637 5.18 20.64 24.56
CA LEU A 637 5.69 19.60 25.45
C LEU A 637 5.34 19.87 26.91
N ASP A 638 5.48 21.12 27.37
CA ASP A 638 5.15 21.50 28.73
C ASP A 638 3.66 21.34 29.04
N ALA A 639 2.78 21.59 28.06
CA ALA A 639 1.35 21.36 28.16
C ALA A 639 1.00 19.90 28.50
N LEU A 640 1.84 18.90 28.18
CA LEU A 640 1.58 17.50 28.58
C LEU A 640 1.59 17.29 30.11
N ARG A 641 2.19 18.22 30.86
CA ARG A 641 2.20 18.21 32.34
C ARG A 641 0.94 18.86 32.92
N ASP A 642 0.20 19.62 32.13
CA ASP A 642 -1.03 20.28 32.54
C ASP A 642 -2.12 19.22 32.81
N PRO A 643 -2.71 19.18 34.02
CA PRO A 643 -3.79 18.25 34.33
C PRO A 643 -5.03 18.41 33.42
N ASP A 644 -5.26 19.57 32.83
CA ASP A 644 -6.39 19.87 31.93
C ASP A 644 -6.05 19.66 30.44
N CYS A 645 -4.77 19.52 30.08
CA CYS A 645 -4.39 19.10 28.74
C CYS A 645 -4.76 17.62 28.51
N LEU A 646 -5.66 17.38 27.56
CA LEU A 646 -6.00 16.03 27.12
C LEU A 646 -5.11 15.69 25.92
N LYS A 647 -5.34 16.31 24.76
CA LYS A 647 -4.45 16.27 23.59
C LYS A 647 -3.97 17.68 23.23
N ALA A 648 -2.66 17.85 23.10
CA ALA A 648 -2.05 19.02 22.48
C ALA A 648 -1.77 18.72 21.00
N VAL A 649 -1.97 19.72 20.14
CA VAL A 649 -1.61 19.65 18.73
C VAL A 649 -0.69 20.81 18.36
N VAL A 650 0.20 20.56 17.42
CA VAL A 650 1.10 21.53 16.82
C VAL A 650 0.67 21.72 15.37
N VAL A 651 0.56 22.97 14.94
CA VAL A 651 0.30 23.32 13.54
C VAL A 651 1.53 24.02 12.96
N PRO A 652 1.93 23.72 11.71
CA PRO A 652 2.93 24.53 11.02
C PRO A 652 2.36 25.93 10.85
N GLY A 653 2.99 26.93 11.49
CA GLY A 653 2.56 28.33 11.36
C GLY A 653 2.69 28.81 9.90
N GLU A 654 2.03 29.91 9.53
CA GLU A 654 2.28 30.51 8.21
C GLU A 654 3.76 30.89 8.06
N ALA A 655 4.27 30.77 6.83
CA ALA A 655 5.64 31.10 6.45
C ALA A 655 5.75 32.58 6.07
#